data_AF-A0A3D2BAF2-F1
#
_entry.id   AF-A0A3D2BAF2-F1
#
_cell.length_a   1.000
_cell.length_b   1.000
_cell.length_c   1.000
_cell.angle_alpha   90.00
_cell.angle_beta   90.00
_cell.angle_gamma   90.00
#
_symmetry.space_group_name_H-M   'P 1'
#
loop_
_entity.id
_entity.type
_entity.pdbx_description
1 polymer ?
#
loop_
_entity_poly.entity_id
_entity_poly.type
_entity_poly.pdbx_seq_one_letter_code
_entity_poly.pdbx_strand_id
1 'polypeptide(L)'
;MEVNKKLLSEIFGVSVRTIQNWQDQGMPVARGGGKGNEVMYDSAAVIEWYSARDAAIENEKLRKEVEDLRIASESDLQPGTIEYERHRLPGFKRYLSEGHMKGIRFAFFNGKNNIGLDEFEMTRGGAVYRISAITEGSKRGGVLQIVIGAVALVAAYFTAGASFSAWAAANGISAAAVTASSTALAGIADPFRAGKQNGGRIRAVSGRNVTFDRPADYAAGDRLVVNLPDGKAQTRTIASISADKQTVTVTTPFRLPPESGAVWAIDSDNLAIQYFRVTSIRANDDSNGGFTITAVQHDPNKYRYIDDGVRITPAPVTVTPVSVLPAPKNISLTETDHIEQGLTVATMNASWDRVDGAIRYQAQWRKDNGDWINVPVSSAQGFTVQGIYTGSYDVRVRALNAQDSSSPWGYADTTYLTGKNGRPGTPQALTATDDVVWAIDITWAFPDGSGDTAYTEIQRATTEDKANPQLLALVPYPATHYQHGPMLAGVSQWYRARLVDRIGNTGDWTEWAAGQSSSKASDYLDMIGDTLEQTEGYKNLVSDIADLGEDIQSARDDITAVTTESAATKAGLAQEVTDRKKAITDEAAARGQALLTEKNERVADISNVNQTIQTTSDSLAQQIAQISAGTGSQFDPAKIWYFDSTVEGWTGNGTPTIVDGWIRPANHATDPWVASPGSLGVNSSSYRFVKMRIRKFGAPGWAGQLRWRGTGGFNDTNMLTIAEPAYDANGIATLEFDNIPWLTETTMNQFRLDLSAKQDATNYFLIDWVALGRPTPGAGMAALQAETTARVQGDQAEATARETLA
;
A
#
# COMPACT_ATOMS: atom_id res chain seq x y z
N MET A 1 30.70 -14.77 33.04
CA MET A 1 30.82 -15.50 34.33
C MET A 1 30.46 -16.94 34.04
N GLU A 2 31.29 -17.91 34.47
CA GLU A 2 30.93 -19.31 34.27
C GLU A 2 29.85 -19.75 35.26
N VAL A 3 28.71 -20.18 34.72
CA VAL A 3 27.54 -20.59 35.50
C VAL A 3 27.04 -21.95 35.02
N ASN A 4 26.47 -22.74 35.94
CA ASN A 4 25.82 -23.99 35.58
C ASN A 4 24.39 -23.73 35.06
N LYS A 5 23.78 -24.77 34.49
CA LYS A 5 22.44 -24.67 33.87
C LYS A 5 21.36 -24.14 34.82
N LYS A 6 21.44 -24.46 36.12
CA LYS A 6 20.47 -24.02 37.13
C LYS A 6 20.60 -22.52 37.40
N LEU A 7 21.81 -22.03 37.62
CA LEU A 7 22.07 -20.60 37.80
C LEU A 7 21.76 -19.80 36.53
N LEU A 8 22.04 -20.34 35.34
CA LEU A 8 21.68 -19.71 34.08
C LEU A 8 20.15 -19.57 33.93
N SER A 9 19.38 -20.57 34.38
CA SER A 9 17.92 -20.52 34.38
C SER A 9 17.37 -19.44 35.32
N GLU A 10 18.03 -19.22 36.46
CA GLU A 10 17.70 -18.15 37.41
C GLU A 10 18.04 -16.76 36.85
N ILE A 11 19.19 -16.61 36.18
CA ILE A 11 19.62 -15.35 35.55
C ILE A 11 18.64 -14.88 34.48
N PHE A 12 18.17 -15.79 33.63
CA PHE A 12 17.22 -15.48 32.56
C PHE A 12 15.75 -15.59 32.99
N GLY A 13 15.47 -15.98 34.23
CA GLY A 13 14.10 -16.15 34.75
C GLY A 13 13.27 -17.21 34.02
N VAL A 14 13.92 -18.23 33.42
CA VAL A 14 13.28 -19.27 32.61
C VAL A 14 13.45 -20.65 33.22
N SER A 15 12.69 -21.64 32.76
CA SER A 15 12.85 -23.01 33.23
C SER A 15 14.18 -23.62 32.77
N VAL A 16 14.75 -24.54 33.56
CA VAL A 16 15.92 -25.35 33.17
C VAL A 16 15.70 -26.07 31.83
N ARG A 17 14.45 -26.45 31.53
CA ARG A 17 14.06 -27.07 30.25
C ARG A 17 14.16 -26.09 29.08
N THR A 18 13.88 -24.80 29.30
CA THR A 18 14.07 -23.74 28.31
C THR A 18 15.54 -23.57 27.98
N ILE A 19 16.42 -23.58 28.99
CA ILE A 19 17.88 -23.54 28.79
C ILE A 19 18.39 -24.78 28.03
N GLN A 20 17.80 -25.96 28.29
CA GLN A 20 18.11 -27.17 27.50
C GLN A 20 17.73 -26.98 26.02
N ASN A 21 16.54 -26.46 25.74
CA ASN A 21 16.12 -26.20 24.36
C ASN A 21 17.02 -25.17 23.67
N TRP A 22 17.48 -24.14 24.38
CA TRP A 22 18.44 -23.17 23.84
C TRP A 22 19.79 -23.82 23.53
N GLN A 23 20.25 -24.74 24.37
CA GLN A 23 21.44 -25.54 24.09
C GLN A 23 21.29 -26.36 22.79
N ASP A 24 20.13 -26.97 22.57
CA ASP A 24 19.85 -27.74 21.33
C ASP A 24 19.75 -26.82 20.09
N GLN A 25 19.47 -25.52 20.29
CA GLN A 25 19.44 -24.48 19.26
C GLN A 25 20.82 -23.84 18.99
N GLY A 26 21.89 -24.35 19.61
CA GLY A 26 23.26 -23.87 19.37
C GLY A 26 23.72 -22.77 20.33
N MET A 27 23.10 -22.62 21.50
CA MET A 27 23.59 -21.74 22.56
C MET A 27 25.02 -22.10 22.96
N PRO A 28 25.95 -21.12 23.06
CA PRO A 28 27.36 -21.38 23.31
C PRO A 28 27.60 -22.03 24.68
N VAL A 29 28.42 -23.08 24.68
CA VAL A 29 28.80 -23.84 25.87
C VAL A 29 30.29 -23.59 26.14
N ALA A 30 30.63 -23.19 27.38
CA ALA A 30 32.02 -22.92 27.75
C ALA A 30 32.81 -24.22 28.03
N ARG A 31 32.17 -25.21 28.66
CA ARG A 31 32.75 -26.56 28.87
C ARG A 31 31.70 -27.66 28.72
N GLY A 32 31.98 -28.63 27.86
CA GLY A 32 31.12 -29.77 27.56
C GLY A 32 31.11 -30.82 28.67
N GLY A 33 29.93 -31.19 29.14
CA GLY A 33 29.71 -32.20 30.17
C GLY A 33 29.90 -33.63 29.64
N GLY A 34 30.98 -34.28 30.06
CA GLY A 34 31.13 -35.74 29.97
C GLY A 34 30.46 -36.46 31.14
N LYS A 35 30.41 -37.80 31.13
CA LYS A 35 29.82 -38.61 32.21
C LYS A 35 30.38 -38.20 33.58
N GLY A 36 29.54 -37.54 34.39
CA GLY A 36 29.86 -37.09 35.75
C GLY A 36 30.21 -35.60 35.90
N ASN A 37 30.32 -34.82 34.82
CA ASN A 37 30.63 -33.38 34.88
C ASN A 37 29.44 -32.51 34.41
N GLU A 38 29.11 -31.48 35.19
CA GLU A 38 28.10 -30.49 34.82
C GLU A 38 28.57 -29.62 33.64
N VAL A 39 27.62 -29.28 32.75
CA VAL A 39 27.85 -28.37 31.63
C VAL A 39 27.91 -26.94 32.16
N MET A 40 28.98 -26.22 31.82
CA MET A 40 29.20 -24.84 32.23
C MET A 40 29.04 -23.90 31.04
N TYR A 41 28.46 -22.73 31.31
CA TYR A 41 28.15 -21.70 30.32
C TYR A 41 28.80 -20.39 30.71
N ASP A 42 29.34 -19.65 29.73
CA ASP A 42 29.71 -18.26 29.98
C ASP A 42 28.49 -17.37 29.79
N SER A 43 28.04 -16.74 30.88
CA SER A 43 26.87 -15.88 30.90
C SER A 43 26.93 -14.76 29.85
N ALA A 44 28.12 -14.20 29.56
CA ALA A 44 28.25 -13.12 28.58
C ALA A 44 27.98 -13.61 27.15
N ALA A 45 28.62 -14.72 26.76
CA ALA A 45 28.42 -15.35 25.46
C ALA A 45 26.98 -15.82 25.25
N VAL A 46 26.32 -16.31 26.31
CA VAL A 46 24.90 -16.71 26.23
C VAL A 46 23.97 -15.50 26.06
N ILE A 47 24.25 -14.38 26.72
CA ILE A 47 23.46 -13.14 26.57
C ILE A 47 23.59 -12.59 25.14
N GLU A 48 24.81 -12.55 24.59
CA GLU A 48 25.04 -12.11 23.20
C GLU A 48 24.33 -13.02 22.20
N TRP A 49 24.43 -14.34 22.38
CA TRP A 49 23.72 -15.30 21.53
C TRP A 49 22.20 -15.15 21.64
N TYR A 50 21.67 -14.95 22.85
CA TYR A 50 20.23 -14.75 23.08
C TYR A 50 19.73 -13.48 22.40
N SER A 51 20.46 -12.36 22.55
CA SER A 51 20.17 -11.09 21.87
C SER A 51 20.16 -11.24 20.35
N ALA A 52 21.19 -11.89 19.78
CA ALA A 52 21.26 -12.12 18.35
C ALA A 52 20.14 -13.03 17.83
N ARG A 53 19.76 -14.06 18.61
CA ARG A 53 18.65 -14.97 18.25
C ARG A 53 17.30 -14.26 18.27
N ASP A 54 17.03 -13.47 19.31
CA ASP A 54 15.76 -12.73 19.41
C ASP A 54 15.67 -11.66 18.32
N ALA A 55 16.76 -10.95 18.03
CA ALA A 55 16.84 -10.03 16.90
C ALA A 55 16.62 -10.73 15.55
N ALA A 56 17.13 -11.96 15.37
CA ALA A 56 16.90 -12.72 14.14
C ALA A 56 15.43 -13.16 14.00
N ILE A 57 14.80 -13.61 15.09
CA ILE A 57 13.38 -14.00 15.11
C ILE A 57 12.49 -12.78 14.82
N GLU A 58 12.81 -11.63 15.40
CA GLU A 58 12.09 -10.39 15.19
C GLU A 58 12.26 -9.87 13.76
N ASN A 59 13.48 -9.89 13.22
CA ASN A 59 13.73 -9.56 11.81
C ASN A 59 13.01 -10.49 10.83
N GLU A 60 12.90 -11.79 11.14
CA GLU A 60 12.16 -12.74 10.30
C GLU A 60 10.64 -12.50 10.36
N LYS A 61 10.10 -12.14 11.53
CA LYS A 61 8.70 -11.70 11.67
C LYS A 61 8.45 -10.43 10.89
N LEU A 62 9.30 -9.42 11.04
CA LEU A 62 9.21 -8.16 10.31
C LEU A 62 9.31 -8.38 8.80
N ARG A 63 10.20 -9.28 8.34
CA ARG A 63 10.27 -9.65 6.90
C ARG A 63 8.99 -10.29 6.39
N LYS A 64 8.37 -11.18 7.17
CA LYS A 64 7.08 -11.78 6.80
C LYS A 64 5.96 -10.75 6.82
N GLU A 65 5.91 -9.89 7.81
CA GLU A 65 4.90 -8.82 7.92
C GLU A 65 5.04 -7.80 6.78
N VAL A 66 6.28 -7.42 6.42
CA VAL A 66 6.55 -6.57 5.25
C VAL A 66 6.15 -7.27 3.95
N GLU A 67 6.40 -8.58 3.81
CA GLU A 67 6.00 -9.33 2.62
C GLU A 67 4.48 -9.52 2.53
N ASP A 68 3.81 -9.75 3.66
CA ASP A 68 2.34 -9.85 3.74
C ASP A 68 1.69 -8.48 3.44
N LEU A 69 2.27 -7.38 3.94
CA LEU A 69 1.87 -6.01 3.60
C LEU A 69 2.15 -5.69 2.14
N ARG A 70 3.25 -6.17 1.57
CA ARG A 70 3.58 -6.02 0.15
C ARG A 70 2.54 -6.74 -0.71
N ILE A 71 2.20 -7.99 -0.37
CA ILE A 71 1.21 -8.80 -1.08
C ILE A 71 -0.20 -8.19 -0.95
N ALA A 72 -0.57 -7.70 0.23
CA ALA A 72 -1.84 -6.98 0.44
C ALA A 72 -1.91 -5.69 -0.40
N SER A 73 -0.83 -4.90 -0.42
CA SER A 73 -0.74 -3.70 -1.26
C SER A 73 -0.78 -4.02 -2.76
N GLU A 74 -0.24 -5.17 -3.17
CA GLU A 74 -0.24 -5.63 -4.56
C GLU A 74 -1.63 -6.12 -5.00
N SER A 75 -2.43 -6.67 -4.08
CA SER A 75 -3.82 -7.10 -4.34
C SER A 75 -4.83 -5.95 -4.42
N ASP A 76 -4.55 -4.81 -3.79
CA ASP A 76 -5.44 -3.64 -3.79
C ASP A 76 -5.21 -2.70 -5.00
N LEU A 77 -4.15 -2.92 -5.78
CA LEU A 77 -3.80 -2.06 -6.92
C LEU A 77 -4.57 -2.44 -8.20
N GLN A 78 -5.46 -1.56 -8.64
CA GLN A 78 -6.20 -1.70 -9.90
C GLN A 78 -5.30 -1.40 -11.12
N PRO A 79 -5.25 -2.30 -12.13
CA PRO A 79 -4.46 -2.09 -13.34
C PRO A 79 -4.84 -0.80 -14.08
N GLY A 80 -3.83 0.03 -14.40
CA GLY A 80 -4.00 1.31 -15.10
C GLY A 80 -4.04 2.56 -14.23
N THR A 81 -3.88 2.42 -12.91
CA THR A 81 -3.67 3.56 -12.00
C THR A 81 -2.20 4.00 -11.96
N ILE A 82 -1.95 5.27 -11.64
CA ILE A 82 -0.59 5.83 -11.54
C ILE A 82 0.25 5.08 -10.49
N GLU A 83 -0.36 4.64 -9.40
CA GLU A 83 0.30 3.88 -8.33
C GLU A 83 0.66 2.45 -8.78
N TYR A 84 -0.20 1.79 -9.59
CA TYR A 84 0.09 0.50 -10.22
C TYR A 84 1.28 0.57 -11.19
N GLU A 85 1.36 1.61 -12.02
CA GLU A 85 2.49 1.79 -12.96
C GLU A 85 3.79 2.23 -12.25
N ARG A 86 3.69 2.96 -11.13
CA ARG A 86 4.85 3.35 -10.30
C ARG A 86 5.51 2.14 -9.63
N HIS A 87 4.72 1.13 -9.24
CA HIS A 87 5.20 -0.13 -8.67
C HIS A 87 5.92 -1.00 -9.72
N ARG A 88 5.55 -0.89 -11.01
CA ARG A 88 6.09 -1.69 -12.12
C ARG A 88 7.37 -1.12 -12.76
N LEU A 89 7.75 0.11 -12.39
CA LEU A 89 8.96 0.80 -12.90
C LEU A 89 10.13 0.94 -11.89
N PRO A 90 10.50 -0.06 -11.05
CA PRO A 90 11.74 0.02 -10.29
C PRO A 90 12.94 -0.04 -11.25
N GLY A 91 13.65 1.08 -11.40
CA GLY A 91 14.83 1.19 -12.27
C GLY A 91 14.66 2.12 -13.49
N PHE A 92 13.44 2.56 -13.82
CA PHE A 92 13.23 3.50 -14.93
C PHE A 92 13.88 4.86 -14.68
N LYS A 93 13.79 5.38 -13.45
CA LYS A 93 14.46 6.62 -13.04
C LYS A 93 15.98 6.52 -13.18
N ARG A 94 16.55 5.35 -12.80
CA ARG A 94 17.98 5.04 -12.91
C ARG A 94 18.44 4.91 -14.36
N TYR A 95 17.62 4.29 -15.22
CA TYR A 95 17.89 4.17 -16.66
C TYR A 95 17.85 5.53 -17.38
N LEU A 96 16.89 6.40 -17.06
CA LEU A 96 16.83 7.77 -17.61
C LEU A 96 17.99 8.64 -17.11
N SER A 97 18.38 8.52 -15.84
CA SER A 97 19.49 9.30 -15.27
C SER A 97 20.85 8.87 -15.79
N GLU A 98 21.07 7.57 -16.06
CA GLU A 98 22.36 7.05 -16.57
C GLU A 98 22.51 7.15 -18.11
N GLY A 99 21.43 7.43 -18.86
CA GLY A 99 21.44 7.44 -20.33
C GLY A 99 22.40 8.45 -20.97
N HIS A 100 22.57 9.62 -20.34
CA HIS A 100 23.47 10.67 -20.84
C HIS A 100 24.96 10.25 -20.74
N MET A 101 25.32 9.42 -19.74
CA MET A 101 26.67 8.86 -19.60
C MET A 101 26.98 7.78 -20.64
N LYS A 102 25.95 7.28 -21.36
CA LYS A 102 26.06 6.26 -22.42
C LYS A 102 25.85 6.85 -23.83
N GLY A 103 25.87 8.17 -23.98
CA GLY A 103 25.70 8.85 -25.28
C GLY A 103 24.27 8.82 -25.83
N ILE A 104 23.26 8.64 -24.95
CA ILE A 104 21.84 8.57 -25.29
C ILE A 104 21.12 9.78 -24.70
N ARG A 105 20.45 10.58 -25.54
CA ARG A 105 19.47 11.61 -25.11
C ARG A 105 18.04 11.13 -25.34
N PHE A 106 17.09 11.71 -24.62
CA PHE A 106 15.67 11.36 -24.73
C PHE A 106 14.88 12.54 -25.30
N ALA A 107 14.11 12.29 -26.37
CA ALA A 107 13.15 13.24 -26.91
C ALA A 107 11.73 12.88 -26.45
N PHE A 108 10.94 13.89 -26.10
CA PHE A 108 9.61 13.76 -25.54
C PHE A 108 8.58 14.18 -26.59
N PHE A 109 7.56 13.35 -26.82
CA PHE A 109 6.52 13.61 -27.79
C PHE A 109 5.14 13.60 -27.13
N ASN A 110 4.23 14.47 -27.58
CA ASN A 110 2.79 14.36 -27.34
C ASN A 110 2.11 14.15 -28.69
N GLY A 111 1.51 12.97 -28.89
CA GLY A 111 1.04 12.54 -30.20
C GLY A 111 2.16 12.44 -31.24
N LYS A 112 2.14 13.30 -32.27
CA LYS A 112 3.14 13.33 -33.36
C LYS A 112 4.20 14.43 -33.21
N ASN A 113 4.09 15.30 -32.21
CA ASN A 113 4.92 16.50 -32.07
C ASN A 113 5.99 16.31 -30.98
N ASN A 114 7.24 16.73 -31.25
CA ASN A 114 8.34 16.74 -30.28
C ASN A 114 8.25 17.99 -29.39
N ILE A 115 8.46 17.85 -28.09
CA ILE A 115 8.23 18.88 -27.07
C ILE A 115 9.53 19.15 -26.31
N GLY A 116 9.89 20.44 -26.20
CA GLY A 116 11.01 20.90 -25.37
C GLY A 116 10.65 21.02 -23.88
N LEU A 117 11.66 21.23 -23.01
CA LEU A 117 11.45 21.36 -21.56
C LEU A 117 10.49 22.52 -21.21
N ASP A 118 10.54 23.59 -22.00
CA ASP A 118 9.77 24.82 -21.79
C ASP A 118 8.30 24.69 -22.25
N GLU A 119 8.02 23.71 -23.12
CA GLU A 119 6.69 23.44 -23.70
C GLU A 119 5.94 22.32 -22.94
N PHE A 120 6.59 21.72 -21.94
CA PHE A 120 6.05 20.60 -21.16
C PHE A 120 4.91 21.06 -20.23
N GLU A 121 5.03 22.25 -19.63
CA GLU A 121 3.96 22.87 -18.83
C GLU A 121 2.73 23.23 -19.68
N MET A 122 2.93 23.64 -20.94
CA MET A 122 1.87 24.05 -21.85
C MET A 122 1.06 22.88 -22.45
N THR A 123 1.56 21.65 -22.31
CA THR A 123 0.95 20.46 -22.91
C THR A 123 0.30 19.51 -21.90
N ARG A 124 0.12 19.91 -20.63
CA ARG A 124 -0.42 19.13 -19.48
C ARG A 124 -1.77 18.39 -19.67
N GLY A 125 -2.43 18.52 -20.82
CA GLY A 125 -3.68 17.80 -21.17
C GLY A 125 -3.53 16.76 -22.28
N GLY A 126 -2.31 16.36 -22.65
CA GLY A 126 -2.06 15.37 -23.71
C GLY A 126 -2.46 13.95 -23.32
N ALA A 127 -3.18 13.24 -24.19
CA ALA A 127 -3.66 11.89 -23.90
C ALA A 127 -2.58 10.80 -23.98
N VAL A 128 -1.50 11.02 -24.74
CA VAL A 128 -0.41 10.03 -24.92
C VAL A 128 0.94 10.74 -25.06
N TYR A 129 1.84 10.48 -24.10
CA TYR A 129 3.24 10.91 -24.16
C TYR A 129 4.14 9.74 -24.56
N ARG A 130 5.07 9.99 -25.49
CA ARG A 130 6.04 8.99 -25.96
C ARG A 130 7.47 9.52 -25.78
N ILE A 131 8.34 8.70 -25.19
CA ILE A 131 9.76 9.00 -25.01
C ILE A 131 10.57 8.13 -25.98
N SER A 132 11.48 8.73 -26.75
CA SER A 132 12.36 7.99 -27.67
C SER A 132 13.84 8.31 -27.40
N ALA A 133 14.68 7.28 -27.36
CA ALA A 133 16.13 7.39 -27.21
C ALA A 133 16.78 7.80 -28.55
N ILE A 134 17.67 8.79 -28.51
CA ILE A 134 18.42 9.32 -29.64
C ILE A 134 19.91 9.19 -29.31
N THR A 135 20.66 8.52 -30.18
CA THR A 135 22.12 8.33 -30.05
C THR A 135 22.86 9.53 -30.64
N GLU A 136 23.83 10.08 -29.91
CA GLU A 136 24.57 11.27 -30.33
C GLU A 136 25.52 10.97 -31.50
N GLY A 137 25.20 11.53 -32.68
CA GLY A 137 26.02 11.45 -33.89
C GLY A 137 26.36 12.84 -34.42
N SER A 138 27.65 13.09 -34.60
CA SER A 138 28.19 14.34 -35.15
C SER A 138 27.78 14.53 -36.62
N LYS A 139 27.01 15.58 -36.94
CA LYS A 139 27.38 16.62 -37.95
C LYS A 139 26.24 17.59 -38.30
N ARG A 140 26.61 18.88 -38.29
CA ARG A 140 25.93 20.03 -38.93
C ARG A 140 26.24 20.06 -40.43
N GLY A 141 25.25 20.45 -41.24
CA GLY A 141 25.43 21.04 -42.58
C GLY A 141 25.60 20.06 -43.74
N GLY A 142 24.62 20.01 -44.65
CA GLY A 142 24.70 19.21 -45.88
C GLY A 142 25.63 19.80 -46.94
N VAL A 143 26.19 18.94 -47.80
CA VAL A 143 25.99 18.82 -49.27
C VAL A 143 26.95 17.70 -49.75
N LEU A 144 26.48 16.46 -49.86
CA LEU A 144 27.20 15.35 -50.50
C LEU A 144 26.48 14.99 -51.81
N GLN A 145 27.20 14.91 -52.93
CA GLN A 145 26.65 14.51 -54.23
C GLN A 145 27.17 13.11 -54.61
N ILE A 146 26.28 12.19 -55.00
CA ILE A 146 26.58 10.76 -55.22
C ILE A 146 26.50 10.45 -56.72
N VAL A 147 27.52 9.77 -57.27
CA VAL A 147 27.58 9.39 -58.69
C VAL A 147 27.68 7.87 -58.82
N ILE A 148 26.56 7.19 -59.02
CA ILE A 148 26.52 5.72 -59.06
C ILE A 148 27.21 5.22 -60.34
N GLY A 149 28.30 4.46 -60.20
CA GLY A 149 29.07 3.91 -61.31
C GLY A 149 29.54 2.48 -61.05
N ALA A 150 29.31 1.62 -62.05
CA ALA A 150 29.77 0.24 -62.26
C ALA A 150 29.06 -0.93 -61.50
N VAL A 151 28.15 -1.57 -62.27
CA VAL A 151 27.69 -2.98 -62.25
C VAL A 151 26.86 -3.48 -61.05
N ALA A 152 25.53 -3.30 -61.15
CA ALA A 152 24.47 -4.34 -61.10
C ALA A 152 23.10 -3.73 -60.68
N LEU A 153 22.15 -3.77 -61.62
CA LEU A 153 20.68 -3.62 -61.50
C LEU A 153 20.09 -3.02 -60.20
N VAL A 154 19.64 -1.76 -60.27
CA VAL A 154 18.32 -1.35 -59.75
C VAL A 154 17.73 -0.35 -60.75
N ALA A 155 16.61 -0.73 -61.35
CA ALA A 155 15.84 0.12 -62.24
C ALA A 155 15.14 1.24 -61.44
N ALA A 156 15.08 2.43 -62.07
CA ALA A 156 14.14 3.51 -61.83
C ALA A 156 14.06 4.13 -60.41
N TYR A 157 14.94 5.08 -60.07
CA TYR A 157 14.65 6.00 -58.94
C TYR A 157 15.14 7.45 -59.10
N PHE A 158 15.66 7.86 -60.26
CA PHE A 158 16.17 9.21 -60.45
C PHE A 158 15.82 9.81 -61.82
N THR A 159 14.70 10.52 -61.90
CA THR A 159 14.48 11.57 -62.92
C THR A 159 13.84 12.78 -62.24
N ALA A 160 14.46 13.93 -62.43
CA ALA A 160 14.00 15.22 -61.93
C ALA A 160 12.58 15.55 -62.44
N GLY A 161 11.75 16.12 -61.55
CA GLY A 161 10.57 16.94 -61.85
C GLY A 161 9.64 16.50 -62.99
N ALA A 162 8.45 16.02 -62.60
CA ALA A 162 7.25 15.81 -63.45
C ALA A 162 7.11 14.47 -64.19
N SER A 163 6.94 13.35 -63.47
CA SER A 163 6.21 12.16 -63.95
C SER A 163 5.93 11.08 -62.90
N PHE A 164 5.91 11.40 -61.59
CA PHE A 164 5.65 10.40 -60.54
C PHE A 164 4.21 9.86 -60.55
N SER A 165 3.24 10.68 -60.99
CA SER A 165 1.83 10.27 -61.12
C SER A 165 1.56 9.40 -62.35
N ALA A 166 2.32 9.59 -63.44
CA ALA A 166 2.13 8.84 -64.69
C ALA A 166 2.69 7.41 -64.62
N TRP A 167 3.78 7.19 -63.89
CA TRP A 167 4.40 5.86 -63.74
C TRP A 167 3.61 4.95 -62.78
N ALA A 168 3.08 5.50 -61.69
CA ALA A 168 2.24 4.78 -60.73
C ALA A 168 0.89 4.35 -61.33
N ALA A 169 0.27 5.22 -62.14
CA ALA A 169 -0.97 4.89 -62.86
C ALA A 169 -0.76 3.84 -63.96
N ALA A 170 0.42 3.81 -64.61
CA ALA A 170 0.73 2.87 -65.69
C ALA A 170 1.05 1.44 -65.21
N ASN A 171 1.43 1.25 -63.94
CA ASN A 171 1.87 -0.05 -63.41
C ASN A 171 1.05 -0.56 -62.21
N GLY A 172 0.01 0.16 -61.79
CA GLY A 172 -0.96 -0.32 -60.79
C GLY A 172 -0.42 -0.49 -59.37
N ILE A 173 0.68 0.18 -59.00
CA ILE A 173 1.36 0.02 -57.71
C ILE A 173 0.90 1.13 -56.76
N SER A 174 0.28 0.78 -55.64
CA SER A 174 -0.08 1.73 -54.59
C SER A 174 1.16 2.12 -53.75
N ALA A 175 1.19 3.36 -53.26
CA ALA A 175 2.33 4.01 -52.61
C ALA A 175 2.84 3.36 -51.30
N ALA A 176 2.31 2.20 -50.90
CA ALA A 176 2.62 1.52 -49.66
C ALA A 176 3.56 0.29 -49.80
N ALA A 177 4.06 -0.02 -51.01
CA ALA A 177 4.80 -1.27 -51.24
C ALA A 177 6.11 -1.09 -52.02
N VAL A 178 7.17 -0.57 -51.40
CA VAL A 178 8.56 -0.85 -51.82
C VAL A 178 9.49 -0.87 -50.60
N THR A 179 9.62 -2.04 -49.96
CA THR A 179 10.65 -2.31 -48.95
C THR A 179 11.38 -3.59 -49.34
N ALA A 180 12.35 -3.53 -50.28
CA ALA A 180 13.27 -4.66 -50.50
C ALA A 180 14.51 -4.33 -51.35
N SER A 181 15.68 -4.52 -50.72
CA SER A 181 16.97 -5.01 -51.24
C SER A 181 17.58 -4.46 -52.54
N SER A 182 18.79 -3.89 -52.42
CA SER A 182 19.85 -4.09 -53.43
C SER A 182 21.24 -3.80 -52.85
N THR A 183 22.11 -4.80 -52.84
CA THR A 183 23.56 -4.64 -52.63
C THR A 183 24.20 -4.03 -53.86
N ALA A 184 24.22 -2.69 -53.94
CA ALA A 184 24.84 -1.95 -55.05
C ALA A 184 26.12 -1.24 -54.59
N LEU A 185 27.11 -1.20 -55.48
CA LEU A 185 28.32 -0.39 -55.34
C LEU A 185 28.07 0.99 -55.96
N ALA A 186 28.34 2.05 -55.20
CA ALA A 186 28.22 3.43 -55.64
C ALA A 186 29.58 4.12 -55.54
N GLY A 187 30.01 4.75 -56.62
CA GLY A 187 31.14 5.68 -56.60
C GLY A 187 30.71 7.01 -55.99
N ILE A 188 31.58 7.63 -55.20
CA ILE A 188 31.31 8.97 -54.67
C ILE A 188 32.42 9.91 -55.14
N ALA A 189 32.03 10.94 -55.88
CA ALA A 189 32.90 12.03 -56.28
C ALA A 189 32.70 13.21 -55.32
N ASP A 190 33.62 13.36 -54.37
CA ASP A 190 33.62 14.46 -53.39
C ASP A 190 34.79 15.43 -53.67
N PRO A 191 34.50 16.67 -54.14
CA PRO A 191 35.52 17.67 -54.42
C PRO A 191 36.35 18.08 -53.21
N PHE A 192 35.77 18.07 -52.00
CA PHE A 192 36.46 18.47 -50.77
C PHE A 192 37.41 17.40 -50.27
N ARG A 193 37.12 16.12 -50.58
CA ARG A 193 37.99 14.99 -50.24
C ARG A 193 39.07 14.75 -51.29
N ALA A 194 38.75 15.00 -52.56
CA ALA A 194 39.64 14.77 -53.70
C ALA A 194 40.60 15.94 -53.98
N GLY A 195 40.36 17.13 -53.42
CA GLY A 195 41.16 18.34 -53.67
C GLY A 195 41.04 18.90 -55.10
N LYS A 196 40.21 18.28 -55.96
CA LYS A 196 39.88 18.69 -57.33
C LYS A 196 38.40 18.44 -57.61
N GLN A 197 37.79 19.27 -58.46
CA GLN A 197 36.37 19.16 -58.83
C GLN A 197 36.14 17.92 -59.70
N ASN A 198 35.71 16.79 -59.14
CA ASN A 198 35.60 15.50 -59.85
C ASN A 198 34.18 15.00 -60.10
N GLY A 199 33.17 15.84 -59.86
CA GLY A 199 31.78 15.55 -60.21
C GLY A 199 30.91 16.81 -60.29
N GLY A 200 29.75 16.66 -60.92
CA GLY A 200 28.80 17.76 -61.14
C GLY A 200 27.59 17.35 -61.96
N ARG A 201 26.94 18.31 -62.60
CA ARG A 201 25.80 18.09 -63.50
C ARG A 201 26.13 18.48 -64.94
N ILE A 202 25.57 17.75 -65.89
CA ILE A 202 25.69 18.07 -67.31
C ILE A 202 24.74 19.24 -67.60
N ARG A 203 25.25 20.27 -68.26
CA ARG A 203 24.46 21.44 -68.67
C ARG A 203 23.91 21.30 -70.09
N ALA A 204 24.66 20.66 -70.98
CA ALA A 204 24.25 20.39 -72.34
C ALA A 204 25.08 19.26 -72.95
N VAL A 205 24.51 18.53 -73.91
CA VAL A 205 25.25 17.56 -74.73
C VAL A 205 24.96 17.80 -76.21
N SER A 206 26.02 17.82 -77.02
CA SER A 206 25.93 17.88 -78.48
C SER A 206 26.86 16.82 -79.07
N GLY A 207 26.28 15.66 -79.42
CA GLY A 207 27.03 14.53 -79.96
C GLY A 207 28.10 13.99 -79.01
N ARG A 208 29.37 14.26 -79.33
CA ARG A 208 30.54 13.86 -78.51
C ARG A 208 30.95 14.91 -77.48
N ASN A 209 30.35 16.09 -77.50
CA ASN A 209 30.71 17.20 -76.64
C ASN A 209 29.73 17.28 -75.47
N VAL A 210 30.24 17.17 -74.26
CA VAL A 210 29.49 17.27 -73.01
C VAL A 210 29.94 18.52 -72.28
N THR A 211 29.03 19.45 -72.04
CA THR A 211 29.30 20.68 -71.30
C THR A 211 28.84 20.52 -69.85
N PHE A 212 29.73 20.78 -68.91
CA PHE A 212 29.48 20.67 -67.47
C PHE A 212 28.90 21.96 -66.88
N ASP A 213 28.34 21.85 -65.68
CA ASP A 213 27.83 22.97 -64.88
C ASP A 213 28.93 23.88 -64.34
N ARG A 214 30.19 23.42 -64.32
CA ARG A 214 31.36 24.13 -63.76
C ARG A 214 32.68 23.72 -64.45
N PRO A 215 33.75 24.54 -64.36
CA PRO A 215 35.07 24.17 -64.86
C PRO A 215 35.68 22.99 -64.09
N ALA A 216 36.30 22.05 -64.82
CA ALA A 216 36.81 20.79 -64.29
C ALA A 216 38.23 20.52 -64.84
N ASP A 217 39.22 20.40 -63.95
CA ASP A 217 40.65 20.36 -64.29
C ASP A 217 41.17 18.93 -64.58
N TYR A 218 40.87 18.43 -65.79
CA TYR A 218 41.21 17.07 -66.27
C TYR A 218 42.00 17.09 -67.58
N ALA A 219 42.47 15.92 -68.02
CA ALA A 219 43.25 15.75 -69.24
C ALA A 219 42.63 14.76 -70.24
N ALA A 220 43.09 14.82 -71.48
CA ALA A 220 42.80 13.78 -72.47
C ALA A 220 43.36 12.43 -71.99
N GLY A 221 42.55 11.38 -72.05
CA GLY A 221 42.86 10.05 -71.51
C GLY A 221 42.06 9.68 -70.26
N ASP A 222 41.56 10.67 -69.51
CA ASP A 222 40.76 10.44 -68.30
C ASP A 222 39.37 9.83 -68.64
N ARG A 223 38.72 9.20 -67.66
CA ARG A 223 37.47 8.45 -67.87
C ARG A 223 36.27 9.23 -67.31
N LEU A 224 35.43 9.74 -68.20
CA LEU A 224 34.17 10.38 -67.85
C LEU A 224 33.07 9.34 -67.64
N VAL A 225 32.49 9.31 -66.45
CA VAL A 225 31.35 8.46 -66.07
C VAL A 225 30.09 9.32 -66.03
N VAL A 226 29.06 8.93 -66.80
CA VAL A 226 27.78 9.64 -66.87
C VAL A 226 26.63 8.67 -66.66
N ASN A 227 25.62 9.08 -65.89
CA ASN A 227 24.38 8.33 -65.78
C ASN A 227 23.48 8.64 -66.99
N LEU A 228 23.12 7.62 -67.76
CA LEU A 228 22.26 7.77 -68.94
C LEU A 228 20.77 7.74 -68.55
N PRO A 229 19.86 8.19 -69.43
CA PRO A 229 18.41 8.21 -69.14
C PRO A 229 17.79 6.83 -68.87
N ASP A 230 18.46 5.75 -69.29
CA ASP A 230 18.06 4.36 -68.98
C ASP A 230 18.46 3.93 -67.55
N GLY A 231 19.00 4.85 -66.75
CA GLY A 231 19.44 4.64 -65.37
C GLY A 231 20.76 3.88 -65.25
N LYS A 232 21.48 3.65 -66.35
CA LYS A 232 22.78 2.98 -66.35
C LYS A 232 23.92 3.97 -66.49
N ALA A 233 24.93 3.82 -65.65
CA ALA A 233 26.17 4.55 -65.79
C ALA A 233 27.01 4.00 -66.94
N GLN A 234 27.49 4.89 -67.81
CA GLN A 234 28.39 4.56 -68.90
C GLN A 234 29.67 5.41 -68.83
N THR A 235 30.80 4.74 -69.00
CA THR A 235 32.13 5.37 -68.98
C THR A 235 32.65 5.60 -70.38
N ARG A 236 33.22 6.78 -70.65
CA ARG A 236 33.87 7.16 -71.92
C ARG A 236 35.18 7.89 -71.68
N THR A 237 36.18 7.59 -72.48
CA THR A 237 37.48 8.27 -72.41
C THR A 237 37.39 9.67 -73.01
N ILE A 238 37.95 10.64 -72.30
CA ILE A 238 38.07 12.04 -72.73
C ILE A 238 39.11 12.14 -73.83
N ALA A 239 38.73 12.65 -74.99
CA ALA A 239 39.62 12.90 -76.11
C ALA A 239 40.32 14.26 -76.01
N SER A 240 39.59 15.29 -75.57
CA SER A 240 40.10 16.64 -75.40
C SER A 240 39.15 17.47 -74.54
N ILE A 241 39.67 18.58 -73.99
CA ILE A 241 38.93 19.49 -73.12
C ILE A 241 39.12 20.91 -73.66
N SER A 242 38.05 21.71 -73.64
CA SER A 242 38.08 23.10 -74.09
C SER A 242 38.93 23.99 -73.18
N ALA A 243 39.39 25.14 -73.70
CA ALA A 243 40.25 26.07 -72.95
C ALA A 243 39.59 26.65 -71.68
N ASP A 244 38.26 26.76 -71.67
CA ASP A 244 37.46 27.17 -70.50
C ASP A 244 37.25 26.04 -69.46
N LYS A 245 37.74 24.83 -69.75
CA LYS A 245 37.65 23.62 -68.93
C LYS A 245 36.22 23.17 -68.61
N GLN A 246 35.23 23.62 -69.37
CA GLN A 246 33.81 23.31 -69.13
C GLN A 246 33.23 22.32 -70.14
N THR A 247 33.82 22.18 -71.33
CA THR A 247 33.34 21.27 -72.36
C THR A 247 34.35 20.16 -72.62
N VAL A 248 33.88 18.93 -72.46
CA VAL A 248 34.66 17.71 -72.65
C VAL A 248 34.20 17.02 -73.92
N THR A 249 35.15 16.70 -74.80
CA THR A 249 34.90 15.89 -75.99
C THR A 249 35.28 14.44 -75.71
N VAL A 250 34.33 13.51 -75.80
CA VAL A 250 34.59 12.07 -75.61
C VAL A 250 35.03 11.40 -76.90
N THR A 251 35.92 10.41 -76.79
CA THR A 251 36.45 9.62 -77.91
C THR A 251 35.37 8.90 -78.71
N THR A 252 34.38 8.33 -78.01
CA THR A 252 33.24 7.60 -78.59
C THR A 252 31.93 8.19 -78.04
N PRO A 253 30.90 8.42 -78.87
CA PRO A 253 29.62 8.92 -78.38
C PRO A 253 28.97 7.93 -77.39
N PHE A 254 28.18 8.45 -76.47
CA PHE A 254 27.37 7.63 -75.56
C PHE A 254 26.30 6.85 -76.34
N ARG A 255 25.88 5.70 -75.80
CA ARG A 255 24.90 4.81 -76.46
C ARG A 255 23.53 5.49 -76.62
N LEU A 256 23.15 6.30 -75.65
CA LEU A 256 22.00 7.19 -75.66
C LEU A 256 22.51 8.61 -75.36
N PRO A 257 21.92 9.67 -75.93
CA PRO A 257 22.30 11.02 -75.58
C PRO A 257 22.01 11.26 -74.08
N PRO A 258 23.02 11.66 -73.27
CA PRO A 258 22.80 12.03 -71.88
C PRO A 258 21.91 13.28 -71.77
N GLU A 259 21.08 13.33 -70.74
CA GLU A 259 20.17 14.45 -70.50
C GLU A 259 20.85 15.62 -69.78
N SER A 260 20.37 16.84 -70.05
CA SER A 260 20.74 18.01 -69.25
C SER A 260 20.25 17.81 -67.81
N GLY A 261 21.15 18.00 -66.85
CA GLY A 261 20.93 17.73 -65.43
C GLY A 261 21.45 16.37 -64.97
N ALA A 262 21.87 15.49 -65.88
CA ALA A 262 22.47 14.19 -65.54
C ALA A 262 23.79 14.38 -64.75
N VAL A 263 24.03 13.49 -63.80
CA VAL A 263 25.21 13.55 -62.93
C VAL A 263 26.42 12.96 -63.65
N TRP A 264 27.56 13.66 -63.58
CA TRP A 264 28.83 13.20 -64.12
C TRP A 264 29.89 13.09 -63.01
N ALA A 265 30.84 12.16 -63.19
CA ALA A 265 32.08 12.08 -62.43
C ALA A 265 33.23 11.71 -63.35
N ILE A 266 34.45 12.09 -62.97
CA ILE A 266 35.66 11.73 -63.72
C ILE A 266 36.54 10.83 -62.85
N ASP A 267 36.90 9.69 -63.42
CA ASP A 267 37.81 8.69 -62.88
C ASP A 267 39.13 8.76 -63.68
N SER A 268 40.26 8.96 -62.99
CA SER A 268 41.57 8.98 -63.64
C SER A 268 42.59 8.14 -62.89
N ASP A 269 43.66 7.72 -63.57
CA ASP A 269 44.73 6.93 -62.96
C ASP A 269 45.44 7.68 -61.81
N ASN A 270 45.30 9.02 -61.77
CA ASN A 270 45.83 9.88 -60.71
C ASN A 270 44.78 10.29 -59.66
N LEU A 271 43.50 9.95 -59.86
CA LEU A 271 42.40 10.26 -58.95
C LEU A 271 41.25 9.27 -59.15
N ALA A 272 41.30 8.15 -58.44
CA ALA A 272 40.27 7.12 -58.51
C ALA A 272 39.02 7.51 -57.71
N ILE A 273 37.84 7.27 -58.27
CA ILE A 273 36.57 7.45 -57.56
C ILE A 273 36.47 6.38 -56.45
N GLN A 274 36.17 6.80 -55.22
CA GLN A 274 36.08 5.89 -54.08
C GLN A 274 34.73 5.15 -54.07
N TYR A 275 34.78 3.83 -53.95
CA TYR A 275 33.58 2.99 -53.95
C TYR A 275 33.02 2.80 -52.54
N PHE A 276 31.69 2.81 -52.43
CA PHE A 276 30.95 2.51 -51.22
C PHE A 276 29.88 1.47 -51.53
N ARG A 277 29.71 0.49 -50.63
CA ARG A 277 28.61 -0.47 -50.69
C ARG A 277 27.41 0.10 -49.95
N VAL A 278 26.33 0.35 -50.66
CA VAL A 278 25.11 0.93 -50.09
C VAL A 278 24.39 -0.12 -49.25
N THR A 279 24.03 0.24 -48.02
CA THR A 279 23.32 -0.62 -47.06
C THR A 279 21.87 -0.18 -46.83
N SER A 280 21.54 1.10 -47.03
CA SER A 280 20.17 1.62 -46.90
C SER A 280 19.98 2.90 -47.73
N ILE A 281 18.80 3.08 -48.31
CA ILE A 281 18.36 4.31 -48.98
C ILE A 281 17.00 4.69 -48.39
N ARG A 282 16.87 5.94 -47.93
CA ARG A 282 15.60 6.53 -47.45
C ARG A 282 15.32 7.80 -48.23
N ALA A 283 14.10 7.96 -48.75
CA ALA A 283 13.63 9.24 -49.27
C ALA A 283 13.39 10.20 -48.10
N ASN A 284 13.78 11.45 -48.25
CA ASN A 284 13.47 12.51 -47.28
C ASN A 284 12.17 13.18 -47.70
N ASP A 285 11.28 13.44 -46.74
CA ASP A 285 9.97 14.07 -46.97
C ASP A 285 10.07 15.60 -47.16
N ASP A 286 11.23 16.12 -47.60
CA ASP A 286 11.42 17.53 -47.88
C ASP A 286 10.94 17.88 -49.30
N SER A 287 10.44 19.11 -49.48
CA SER A 287 9.96 19.63 -50.76
C SER A 287 11.07 19.77 -51.83
N ASN A 288 12.30 19.37 -51.52
CA ASN A 288 13.47 19.37 -52.41
C ASN A 288 13.86 17.97 -52.91
N GLY A 289 13.19 16.89 -52.49
CA GLY A 289 13.35 15.55 -53.06
C GLY A 289 14.72 14.90 -52.78
N GLY A 290 15.26 15.08 -51.57
CA GLY A 290 16.53 14.46 -51.16
C GLY A 290 16.40 12.97 -50.79
N PHE A 291 17.48 12.20 -50.93
CA PHE A 291 17.58 10.84 -50.38
C PHE A 291 18.75 10.75 -49.39
N THR A 292 18.50 10.13 -48.23
CA THR A 292 19.53 9.76 -47.26
C THR A 292 20.03 8.34 -47.55
N ILE A 293 21.32 8.22 -47.89
CA ILE A 293 21.96 6.94 -48.23
C ILE A 293 22.98 6.58 -47.15
N THR A 294 22.84 5.38 -46.57
CA THR A 294 23.82 4.78 -45.66
C THR A 294 24.66 3.77 -46.44
N ALA A 295 25.98 3.88 -46.37
CA ALA A 295 26.90 3.01 -47.12
C ALA A 295 28.22 2.81 -46.36
N VAL A 296 28.89 1.68 -46.63
CA VAL A 296 30.21 1.33 -46.06
C VAL A 296 31.27 1.43 -47.13
N GLN A 297 32.44 1.99 -46.83
CA GLN A 297 33.53 2.12 -47.79
C GLN A 297 33.98 0.74 -48.30
N HIS A 298 33.99 0.57 -49.62
CA HIS A 298 34.39 -0.65 -50.29
C HIS A 298 35.71 -0.42 -51.01
N ASP A 299 36.76 -1.09 -50.54
CA ASP A 299 38.03 -1.17 -51.23
C ASP A 299 38.18 -2.59 -51.80
N PRO A 300 38.14 -2.78 -53.13
CA PRO A 300 38.23 -4.09 -53.77
C PRO A 300 39.55 -4.83 -53.48
N ASN A 301 40.62 -4.14 -53.07
CA ASN A 301 41.95 -4.73 -52.87
C ASN A 301 42.31 -4.96 -51.40
N LYS A 302 41.43 -4.58 -50.46
CA LYS A 302 41.70 -4.62 -49.02
C LYS A 302 42.07 -6.01 -48.48
N TYR A 303 41.55 -7.09 -49.07
CA TYR A 303 41.88 -8.44 -48.64
C TYR A 303 43.24 -8.92 -49.13
N ARG A 304 43.72 -8.45 -50.29
CA ARG A 304 45.04 -8.84 -50.82
C ARG A 304 46.20 -8.10 -50.12
N TYR A 305 45.95 -6.88 -49.64
CA TYR A 305 46.94 -6.11 -48.88
C TYR A 305 47.07 -6.51 -47.40
N ILE A 306 46.20 -7.38 -46.91
CA ILE A 306 46.26 -7.92 -45.54
C ILE A 306 46.98 -9.28 -45.52
N ASP A 307 46.90 -10.06 -46.60
CA ASP A 307 47.54 -11.40 -46.68
C ASP A 307 49.01 -11.35 -47.14
N ASP A 308 49.43 -10.36 -47.94
CA ASP A 308 50.83 -10.17 -48.36
C ASP A 308 51.46 -8.97 -47.62
N GLY A 309 51.99 -9.21 -46.42
CA GLY A 309 52.48 -8.18 -45.49
C GLY A 309 53.67 -7.32 -45.97
N VAL A 310 53.40 -6.28 -46.77
CA VAL A 310 54.42 -5.29 -47.21
C VAL A 310 53.93 -3.85 -47.03
N ARG A 311 54.79 -3.01 -46.47
CA ARG A 311 54.61 -1.57 -46.22
C ARG A 311 54.39 -0.76 -47.51
N ILE A 312 53.43 0.17 -47.45
CA ILE A 312 53.13 1.16 -48.50
C ILE A 312 54.31 2.12 -48.64
N THR A 313 54.96 2.13 -49.82
CA THR A 313 55.83 3.23 -50.26
C THR A 313 55.15 3.97 -51.42
N PRO A 314 55.07 5.31 -51.41
CA PRO A 314 54.49 6.08 -52.52
C PRO A 314 55.39 6.09 -53.77
N ALA A 315 54.76 6.26 -54.94
CA ALA A 315 55.38 6.20 -56.26
C ALA A 315 56.33 7.39 -56.56
N PRO A 316 57.32 7.21 -57.47
CA PRO A 316 58.32 8.23 -57.80
C PRO A 316 57.75 9.35 -58.68
N VAL A 317 58.18 10.60 -58.46
CA VAL A 317 57.88 11.75 -59.32
C VAL A 317 58.86 11.88 -60.49
N THR A 318 58.30 12.17 -61.65
CA THR A 318 58.93 12.31 -62.96
C THR A 318 60.00 13.42 -62.99
N VAL A 319 61.17 13.09 -63.51
CA VAL A 319 62.30 14.02 -63.71
C VAL A 319 62.01 14.95 -64.88
N THR A 320 62.13 16.26 -64.65
CA THR A 320 62.17 17.30 -65.69
C THR A 320 63.63 17.77 -65.87
N PRO A 321 64.05 18.19 -67.08
CA PRO A 321 65.46 18.46 -67.40
C PRO A 321 66.07 19.57 -66.52
N VAL A 322 67.33 19.37 -66.11
CA VAL A 322 68.07 20.24 -65.18
C VAL A 322 68.50 21.54 -65.88
N SER A 323 67.93 22.67 -65.48
CA SER A 323 68.49 24.00 -65.76
C SER A 323 69.20 24.50 -64.50
N VAL A 324 70.49 24.79 -64.60
CA VAL A 324 71.32 25.29 -63.48
C VAL A 324 71.00 26.76 -63.26
N LEU A 325 70.56 27.12 -62.04
CA LEU A 325 70.22 28.49 -61.66
C LEU A 325 71.47 29.31 -61.29
N PRO A 326 71.58 30.58 -61.72
CA PRO A 326 72.63 31.48 -61.24
C PRO A 326 72.37 31.96 -59.79
N ALA A 327 73.41 32.43 -59.10
CA ALA A 327 73.28 32.96 -57.75
C ALA A 327 72.46 34.28 -57.71
N PRO A 328 71.62 34.52 -56.69
CA PRO A 328 70.92 35.79 -56.49
C PRO A 328 71.88 36.97 -56.39
N LYS A 329 71.49 38.12 -56.97
CA LYS A 329 72.25 39.38 -56.97
C LYS A 329 71.51 40.48 -56.19
N ASN A 330 72.23 41.56 -55.87
CA ASN A 330 71.69 42.74 -55.18
C ASN A 330 71.02 42.42 -53.83
N ILE A 331 71.68 41.59 -53.01
CA ILE A 331 71.18 41.26 -51.68
C ILE A 331 71.49 42.44 -50.74
N SER A 332 70.46 43.19 -50.34
CA SER A 332 70.59 44.37 -49.47
C SER A 332 69.93 44.14 -48.12
N LEU A 333 70.55 44.64 -47.05
CA LEU A 333 69.97 44.70 -45.71
C LEU A 333 69.63 46.15 -45.36
N THR A 334 68.41 46.38 -44.90
CA THR A 334 67.98 47.66 -44.32
C THR A 334 67.33 47.45 -42.96
N GLU A 335 67.38 48.46 -42.12
CA GLU A 335 66.69 48.48 -40.81
C GLU A 335 65.51 49.43 -40.89
N THR A 336 64.37 49.01 -40.37
CA THR A 336 63.22 49.88 -40.15
C THR A 336 62.77 49.73 -38.70
N ASP A 337 62.67 50.87 -38.02
CA ASP A 337 62.11 50.94 -36.67
C ASP A 337 60.59 51.10 -36.76
N HIS A 338 59.85 50.21 -36.10
CA HIS A 338 58.40 50.35 -35.95
C HIS A 338 58.04 50.46 -34.47
N ILE A 339 57.14 51.40 -34.14
CA ILE A 339 56.59 51.56 -32.78
C ILE A 339 55.28 50.78 -32.72
N GLU A 340 55.29 49.62 -32.09
CA GLU A 340 54.08 48.88 -31.75
C GLU A 340 53.87 48.90 -30.22
N GLN A 341 52.69 49.35 -29.78
CA GLN A 341 52.29 49.34 -28.36
C GLN A 341 53.30 50.00 -27.41
N GLY A 342 53.96 51.09 -27.85
CA GLY A 342 54.90 51.85 -27.02
C GLY A 342 56.32 51.28 -26.94
N LEU A 343 56.65 50.22 -27.69
CA LEU A 343 58.00 49.65 -27.80
C LEU A 343 58.57 49.89 -29.21
N THR A 344 59.82 50.35 -29.30
CA THR A 344 60.58 50.41 -30.56
C THR A 344 61.09 49.02 -30.92
N VAL A 345 60.51 48.41 -31.97
CA VAL A 345 60.96 47.14 -32.52
C VAL A 345 61.79 47.42 -33.78
N ALA A 346 63.10 47.24 -33.66
CA ALA A 346 64.01 47.27 -34.80
C ALA A 346 63.80 46.01 -35.65
N THR A 347 63.54 46.20 -36.94
CA THR A 347 63.32 45.12 -37.91
C THR A 347 64.38 45.16 -39.00
N MET A 348 65.07 44.04 -39.21
CA MET A 348 65.93 43.85 -40.38
C MET A 348 65.09 43.41 -41.57
N ASN A 349 65.19 44.12 -42.69
CA ASN A 349 64.61 43.75 -43.97
C ASN A 349 65.73 43.35 -44.93
N ALA A 350 65.69 42.11 -45.41
CA ALA A 350 66.59 41.64 -46.45
C ALA A 350 65.82 41.50 -47.77
N SER A 351 66.38 41.98 -48.87
CA SER A 351 65.80 41.89 -50.22
C SER A 351 66.85 41.54 -51.26
N TRP A 352 66.43 40.92 -52.37
CA TRP A 352 67.31 40.54 -53.49
C TRP A 352 66.56 40.53 -54.83
N ASP A 353 67.30 40.51 -55.94
CA ASP A 353 66.71 40.46 -57.27
C ASP A 353 66.14 39.08 -57.62
N ARG A 354 65.09 39.08 -58.44
CA ARG A 354 64.52 37.83 -58.98
C ARG A 354 65.50 37.13 -59.92
N VAL A 355 65.83 35.88 -59.60
CA VAL A 355 66.59 34.95 -60.43
C VAL A 355 65.67 34.27 -61.44
N ASP A 356 66.05 34.31 -62.72
CA ASP A 356 65.28 33.66 -63.79
C ASP A 356 65.29 32.12 -63.64
N GLY A 357 64.13 31.49 -63.81
CA GLY A 357 63.93 30.06 -63.53
C GLY A 357 63.78 29.66 -62.05
N ALA A 358 63.92 30.59 -61.10
CA ALA A 358 63.70 30.32 -59.68
C ALA A 358 62.21 30.34 -59.31
N ILE A 359 61.76 29.34 -58.55
CA ILE A 359 60.39 29.28 -57.99
C ILE A 359 60.40 29.63 -56.51
N ARG A 360 61.49 29.32 -55.82
CA ARG A 360 61.65 29.54 -54.37
C ARG A 360 63.07 30.02 -54.06
N TYR A 361 63.22 30.66 -52.91
CA TYR A 361 64.49 31.08 -52.36
C TYR A 361 64.67 30.48 -50.97
N GLN A 362 65.89 30.02 -50.70
CA GLN A 362 66.33 29.69 -49.36
C GLN A 362 67.30 30.76 -48.90
N ALA A 363 66.94 31.46 -47.82
CA ALA A 363 67.77 32.47 -47.21
C ALA A 363 68.25 32.00 -45.83
N GLN A 364 69.43 32.47 -45.46
CA GLN A 364 69.98 32.32 -44.13
C GLN A 364 70.56 33.64 -43.67
N TRP A 365 70.53 33.87 -42.37
CA TRP A 365 71.15 35.03 -41.75
C TRP A 365 71.95 34.62 -40.52
N ARG A 366 72.93 35.42 -40.12
CA ARG A 366 73.66 35.27 -38.86
C ARG A 366 74.04 36.63 -38.30
N LYS A 367 74.30 36.67 -37.00
CA LYS A 367 74.78 37.86 -36.27
C LYS A 367 76.18 37.60 -35.73
N ASP A 368 77.07 38.59 -35.83
CA ASP A 368 78.43 38.60 -35.26
C ASP A 368 79.22 37.30 -35.49
N ASN A 369 79.20 36.78 -36.72
CA ASN A 369 79.83 35.51 -37.11
C ASN A 369 79.33 34.24 -36.37
N GLY A 370 78.16 34.29 -35.75
CA GLY A 370 77.49 33.12 -35.17
C GLY A 370 76.98 32.11 -36.20
N ASP A 371 76.21 31.13 -35.73
CA ASP A 371 75.62 30.09 -36.57
C ASP A 371 74.60 30.66 -37.58
N TRP A 372 74.53 30.03 -38.75
CA TRP A 372 73.56 30.41 -39.79
C TRP A 372 72.15 29.94 -39.42
N ILE A 373 71.23 30.90 -39.29
CA ILE A 373 69.82 30.68 -39.00
C ILE A 373 69.04 30.59 -40.31
N ASN A 374 68.25 29.53 -40.48
CA ASN A 374 67.43 29.29 -41.66
C ASN A 374 66.16 30.15 -41.67
N VAL A 375 65.91 30.82 -42.79
CA VAL A 375 64.61 31.44 -43.09
C VAL A 375 63.73 30.40 -43.80
N PRO A 376 62.42 30.34 -43.52
CA PRO A 376 61.50 29.49 -44.27
C PRO A 376 61.61 29.73 -45.78
N VAL A 377 61.71 28.63 -46.54
CA VAL A 377 61.82 28.69 -47.99
C VAL A 377 60.55 29.31 -48.56
N SER A 378 60.70 30.40 -49.32
CA SER A 378 59.58 31.20 -49.84
C SER A 378 59.83 31.65 -51.27
N SER A 379 58.77 31.96 -52.02
CA SER A 379 58.87 32.61 -53.35
C SER A 379 59.07 34.13 -53.26
N ALA A 380 59.02 34.69 -52.04
CA ALA A 380 59.29 36.11 -51.79
C ALA A 380 60.74 36.47 -52.10
N GLN A 381 60.96 37.67 -52.63
CA GLN A 381 62.29 38.22 -52.94
C GLN A 381 62.89 39.00 -51.75
N GLY A 382 62.59 38.52 -50.54
CA GLY A 382 63.00 39.14 -49.30
C GLY A 382 62.38 38.46 -48.09
N PHE A 383 62.90 38.78 -46.92
CA PHE A 383 62.32 38.41 -45.64
C PHE A 383 62.58 39.50 -44.60
N THR A 384 61.79 39.48 -43.53
CA THR A 384 61.93 40.41 -42.42
C THR A 384 62.23 39.63 -41.14
N VAL A 385 63.13 40.15 -40.31
CA VAL A 385 63.45 39.64 -38.98
C VAL A 385 63.14 40.74 -37.99
N GLN A 386 62.09 40.53 -37.21
CA GLN A 386 61.62 41.46 -36.19
C GLN A 386 62.47 41.29 -34.91
N GLY A 387 62.69 42.37 -34.18
CA GLY A 387 63.34 42.34 -32.87
C GLY A 387 64.85 42.09 -32.93
N ILE A 388 65.53 42.70 -33.91
CA ILE A 388 66.99 42.58 -34.03
C ILE A 388 67.71 43.40 -32.93
N TYR A 389 68.84 42.89 -32.46
CA TYR A 389 69.73 43.56 -31.49
C TYR A 389 70.93 44.18 -32.18
N THR A 390 71.59 45.13 -31.52
CA THR A 390 72.80 45.77 -32.06
C THR A 390 73.88 44.76 -32.45
N GLY A 391 74.44 44.85 -33.66
CA GLY A 391 75.50 43.96 -34.15
C GLY A 391 75.65 43.92 -35.67
N SER A 392 76.61 43.11 -36.15
CA SER A 392 76.87 42.92 -37.58
C SER A 392 76.08 41.74 -38.12
N TYR A 393 75.30 41.96 -39.18
CA TYR A 393 74.44 40.94 -39.80
C TYR A 393 74.96 40.55 -41.18
N ASP A 394 75.01 39.24 -41.42
CA ASP A 394 75.29 38.65 -42.73
C ASP A 394 74.05 37.91 -43.22
N VAL A 395 73.71 38.07 -44.50
CA VAL A 395 72.64 37.33 -45.17
C VAL A 395 73.20 36.63 -46.40
N ARG A 396 72.83 35.37 -46.59
CA ARG A 396 73.08 34.64 -47.83
C ARG A 396 71.80 34.01 -48.36
N VAL A 397 71.66 34.00 -49.68
CA VAL A 397 70.44 33.52 -50.36
C VAL A 397 70.82 32.66 -51.54
N ARG A 398 70.10 31.56 -51.75
CA ARG A 398 70.18 30.74 -52.96
C ARG A 398 68.80 30.50 -53.55
N ALA A 399 68.75 30.39 -54.87
CA ALA A 399 67.53 30.12 -55.62
C ALA A 399 67.30 28.62 -55.77
N LEU A 400 66.03 28.20 -55.80
CA LEU A 400 65.57 26.82 -55.99
C LEU A 400 64.60 26.78 -57.17
N ASN A 401 64.78 25.80 -58.06
CA ASN A 401 63.85 25.53 -59.17
C ASN A 401 62.73 24.56 -58.75
N ALA A 402 61.89 24.13 -59.70
CA ALA A 402 60.79 23.19 -59.45
C ALA A 402 61.23 21.82 -58.91
N GLN A 403 62.50 21.45 -59.06
CA GLN A 403 63.08 20.16 -58.70
C GLN A 403 64.03 20.26 -57.49
N ASP A 404 63.94 21.35 -56.71
CA ASP A 404 64.79 21.66 -55.54
C ASP A 404 66.31 21.74 -55.84
N SER A 405 66.70 21.86 -57.12
CA SER A 405 68.10 22.11 -57.47
C SER A 405 68.46 23.55 -57.09
N SER A 406 69.49 23.69 -56.24
CA SER A 406 69.90 24.98 -55.70
C SER A 406 70.99 25.66 -56.53
N SER A 407 70.89 26.98 -56.70
CA SER A 407 72.03 27.80 -57.13
C SER A 407 73.16 27.80 -56.09
N PRO A 408 74.37 28.26 -56.44
CA PRO A 408 75.34 28.74 -55.45
C PRO A 408 74.73 29.84 -54.56
N TRP A 409 75.29 30.05 -53.37
CA TRP A 409 74.90 31.12 -52.47
C TRP A 409 75.34 32.49 -53.02
N GLY A 410 74.41 33.42 -53.11
CA GLY A 410 74.70 34.85 -53.15
C GLY A 410 74.86 35.36 -51.71
N TYR A 411 75.83 36.24 -51.50
CA TYR A 411 76.12 36.84 -50.20
C TYR A 411 75.83 38.34 -50.26
N ALA A 412 75.21 38.87 -49.22
CA ALA A 412 75.14 40.30 -48.97
C ALA A 412 76.45 40.80 -48.34
N ASP A 413 76.70 42.11 -48.43
CA ASP A 413 77.74 42.76 -47.64
C ASP A 413 77.35 42.77 -46.15
N THR A 414 78.31 42.49 -45.27
CA THR A 414 78.13 42.56 -43.81
C THR A 414 77.66 43.95 -43.42
N THR A 415 76.47 44.05 -42.83
CA THR A 415 75.84 45.33 -42.49
C THR A 415 75.69 45.45 -40.98
N TYR A 416 76.16 46.55 -40.38
CA TYR A 416 75.97 46.85 -38.97
C TYR A 416 74.57 47.45 -38.75
N LEU A 417 73.76 46.83 -37.89
CA LEU A 417 72.40 47.29 -37.56
C LEU A 417 72.32 47.67 -36.08
N THR A 418 71.59 48.74 -35.78
CA THR A 418 71.61 49.37 -34.45
C THR A 418 70.76 48.63 -33.42
N GLY A 419 69.60 48.05 -33.79
CA GLY A 419 68.81 47.13 -32.96
C GLY A 419 68.37 47.63 -31.57
N LYS A 420 67.68 46.77 -30.80
CA LYS A 420 67.38 47.01 -29.36
C LYS A 420 68.62 46.75 -28.49
N ASN A 421 68.78 47.51 -27.40
CA ASN A 421 69.92 47.38 -26.47
C ASN A 421 69.41 47.14 -25.02
N GLY A 422 69.83 46.06 -24.35
CA GLY A 422 69.55 45.80 -22.92
C GLY A 422 69.32 44.33 -22.54
N ARG A 423 69.76 43.94 -21.32
CA ARG A 423 69.36 42.67 -20.65
C ARG A 423 67.95 42.82 -20.07
N PRO A 424 67.18 41.73 -19.87
CA PRO A 424 65.87 41.81 -19.21
C PRO A 424 66.00 42.46 -17.82
N GLY A 425 64.98 43.20 -17.40
CA GLY A 425 64.93 43.81 -16.06
C GLY A 425 64.86 42.76 -14.94
N THR A 426 65.03 43.21 -13.71
CA THR A 426 64.90 42.37 -12.50
C THR A 426 63.45 42.41 -11.99
N PRO A 427 62.84 41.27 -11.61
CA PRO A 427 61.53 41.27 -10.96
C PRO A 427 61.52 42.21 -9.75
N GLN A 428 60.41 42.91 -9.54
CA GLN A 428 60.25 43.87 -8.45
C GLN A 428 59.35 43.29 -7.36
N ALA A 429 59.51 43.77 -6.13
CA ALA A 429 58.64 43.41 -4.99
C ALA A 429 58.43 41.89 -4.83
N LEU A 430 59.50 41.09 -4.94
CA LEU A 430 59.41 39.65 -4.67
C LEU A 430 59.11 39.43 -3.19
N THR A 431 57.99 38.80 -2.88
CA THR A 431 57.60 38.39 -1.53
C THR A 431 57.21 36.92 -1.49
N ALA A 432 57.31 36.32 -0.31
CA ALA A 432 56.80 34.98 -0.02
C ALA A 432 56.02 35.01 1.29
N THR A 433 54.89 34.31 1.37
CA THR A 433 54.02 34.31 2.56
C THR A 433 54.56 33.46 3.71
N ASP A 434 54.07 33.70 4.92
CA ASP A 434 54.38 32.96 6.15
C ASP A 434 53.15 32.34 6.85
N ASP A 435 51.96 32.48 6.26
CA ASP A 435 50.65 32.22 6.87
C ASP A 435 49.74 31.29 6.05
N VAL A 436 50.22 30.74 4.94
CA VAL A 436 49.43 29.86 4.07
C VAL A 436 49.53 28.41 4.54
N VAL A 437 48.38 27.74 4.69
CA VAL A 437 48.27 26.36 5.16
C VAL A 437 48.74 25.39 4.05
N TRP A 438 49.69 24.51 4.37
CA TRP A 438 50.33 23.55 3.47
C TRP A 438 51.10 24.12 2.27
N ALA A 439 51.27 25.44 2.14
CA ALA A 439 51.93 26.06 0.99
C ALA A 439 52.63 27.39 1.34
N ILE A 440 53.40 27.91 0.39
CA ILE A 440 53.96 29.27 0.42
C ILE A 440 53.61 29.93 -0.91
N ASP A 441 52.96 31.09 -0.84
CA ASP A 441 52.64 31.89 -2.02
C ASP A 441 53.77 32.89 -2.28
N ILE A 442 54.27 32.87 -3.52
CA ILE A 442 55.34 33.74 -4.00
C ILE A 442 54.72 34.74 -4.97
N THR A 443 54.97 36.03 -4.78
CA THR A 443 54.46 37.08 -5.68
C THR A 443 55.55 38.07 -6.07
N TRP A 444 55.46 38.63 -7.27
CA TRP A 444 56.38 39.65 -7.79
C TRP A 444 55.68 40.57 -8.79
N ALA A 445 56.33 41.67 -9.15
CA ALA A 445 55.91 42.59 -10.19
C ALA A 445 56.95 42.65 -11.33
N PHE A 446 56.51 42.99 -12.53
CA PHE A 446 57.42 43.23 -13.67
C PHE A 446 57.82 44.72 -13.70
N PRO A 447 59.10 45.06 -13.90
CA PRO A 447 59.50 46.45 -14.13
C PRO A 447 58.97 46.98 -15.47
N ASP A 448 58.89 48.31 -15.61
CA ASP A 448 58.47 48.95 -16.86
C ASP A 448 59.35 48.48 -18.04
N GLY A 449 58.72 48.18 -19.18
CA GLY A 449 59.42 47.71 -20.38
C GLY A 449 59.69 46.19 -20.44
N SER A 450 59.18 45.38 -19.50
CA SER A 450 59.37 43.91 -19.46
C SER A 450 58.56 43.08 -20.46
N GLY A 451 57.96 43.70 -21.49
CA GLY A 451 57.09 43.01 -22.46
C GLY A 451 57.80 41.95 -23.33
N ASP A 452 59.13 41.94 -23.30
CA ASP A 452 60.00 40.95 -23.95
C ASP A 452 60.27 39.71 -23.09
N THR A 453 59.81 39.68 -21.83
CA THR A 453 59.92 38.52 -20.93
C THR A 453 59.14 37.33 -21.48
N ALA A 454 59.77 36.16 -21.48
CA ALA A 454 59.12 34.88 -21.73
C ALA A 454 58.58 34.27 -20.43
N TYR A 455 59.41 34.23 -19.40
CA TYR A 455 59.06 33.69 -18.09
C TYR A 455 59.93 34.27 -16.97
N THR A 456 59.41 34.20 -15.75
CA THR A 456 60.16 34.40 -14.52
C THR A 456 60.75 33.07 -14.08
N GLU A 457 62.07 33.00 -13.96
CA GLU A 457 62.75 31.85 -13.35
C GLU A 457 62.80 32.06 -11.83
N ILE A 458 62.23 31.12 -11.07
CA ILE A 458 62.24 31.13 -9.60
C ILE A 458 63.16 30.02 -9.11
N GLN A 459 64.08 30.37 -8.22
CA GLN A 459 64.91 29.43 -7.49
C GLN A 459 64.55 29.44 -6.00
N ARG A 460 64.72 28.28 -5.36
CA ARG A 460 64.56 28.13 -3.92
C ARG A 460 65.85 27.64 -3.27
N ALA A 461 66.03 27.97 -2.00
CA ALA A 461 66.98 27.33 -1.09
C ALA A 461 66.21 26.82 0.13
N THR A 462 66.62 25.65 0.63
CA THR A 462 66.00 24.99 1.79
C THR A 462 66.71 25.29 3.11
N THR A 463 67.85 25.98 3.05
CA THR A 463 68.70 26.34 4.19
C THR A 463 68.87 27.86 4.26
N GLU A 464 68.98 28.39 5.47
CA GLU A 464 69.05 29.84 5.72
C GLU A 464 70.31 30.50 5.15
N ASP A 465 71.39 29.72 5.02
CA ASP A 465 72.64 30.12 4.36
C ASP A 465 72.50 30.28 2.83
N LYS A 466 71.33 29.95 2.26
CA LYS A 466 71.00 30.02 0.83
C LYS A 466 71.95 29.20 -0.05
N ALA A 467 72.58 28.17 0.52
CA ALA A 467 73.49 27.29 -0.18
C ALA A 467 72.73 26.42 -1.19
N ASN A 468 73.40 26.07 -2.30
CA ASN A 468 72.91 25.15 -3.34
C ASN A 468 71.48 25.47 -3.84
N PRO A 469 71.25 26.69 -4.39
CA PRO A 469 69.93 27.09 -4.87
C PRO A 469 69.45 26.17 -5.99
N GLN A 470 68.21 25.70 -5.89
CA GLN A 470 67.58 24.79 -6.83
C GLN A 470 66.55 25.53 -7.67
N LEU A 471 66.43 25.17 -8.95
CA LEU A 471 65.32 25.63 -9.78
C LEU A 471 63.99 25.12 -9.18
N LEU A 472 63.07 26.04 -8.89
CA LEU A 472 61.74 25.72 -8.43
C LEU A 472 60.76 25.64 -9.60
N ALA A 473 60.64 26.75 -10.35
CA ALA A 473 59.66 26.88 -11.41
C ALA A 473 60.09 27.91 -12.46
N LEU A 474 59.58 27.72 -13.68
CA LEU A 474 59.61 28.71 -14.76
C LEU A 474 58.18 29.18 -14.99
N VAL A 475 57.87 30.39 -14.55
CA VAL A 475 56.51 30.92 -14.55
C VAL A 475 56.31 31.82 -15.77
N PRO A 476 55.42 31.49 -16.72
CA PRO A 476 55.28 32.23 -17.97
C PRO A 476 54.78 33.66 -17.74
N TYR A 477 55.34 34.62 -18.47
CA TYR A 477 54.81 35.99 -18.52
C TYR A 477 53.37 35.99 -19.08
N PRO A 478 52.43 36.79 -18.53
CA PRO A 478 52.60 37.82 -17.51
C PRO A 478 52.22 37.35 -16.08
N ALA A 479 52.32 36.07 -15.74
CA ALA A 479 51.97 35.63 -14.39
C ALA A 479 52.95 36.24 -13.36
N THR A 480 52.38 36.70 -12.25
CA THR A 480 53.06 37.43 -11.15
C THR A 480 52.99 36.69 -9.81
N HIS A 481 52.45 35.48 -9.80
CA HIS A 481 52.29 34.67 -8.61
C HIS A 481 52.61 33.20 -8.89
N TYR A 482 53.07 32.49 -7.85
CA TYR A 482 53.31 31.06 -7.86
C TYR A 482 53.11 30.49 -6.46
N GLN A 483 52.28 29.45 -6.32
CA GLN A 483 52.12 28.74 -5.07
C GLN A 483 53.04 27.52 -5.02
N HIS A 484 53.90 27.46 -4.01
CA HIS A 484 54.79 26.34 -3.76
C HIS A 484 54.19 25.44 -2.68
N GLY A 485 53.87 24.19 -3.01
CA GLY A 485 53.30 23.21 -2.07
C GLY A 485 52.99 21.87 -2.77
N PRO A 486 52.45 20.87 -2.05
CA PRO A 486 52.16 20.89 -0.61
C PRO A 486 53.43 20.70 0.25
N MET A 487 53.46 21.30 1.45
CA MET A 487 54.55 21.18 2.43
C MET A 487 54.02 21.12 3.88
N LEU A 488 54.77 20.50 4.80
CA LEU A 488 54.39 20.39 6.21
C LEU A 488 54.34 21.76 6.90
N ALA A 489 53.66 21.84 8.05
CA ALA A 489 53.55 23.06 8.84
C ALA A 489 54.91 23.63 9.29
N GLY A 490 55.05 24.96 9.23
CA GLY A 490 56.25 25.68 9.66
C GLY A 490 57.50 25.47 8.78
N VAL A 491 57.39 24.89 7.59
CA VAL A 491 58.54 24.72 6.68
C VAL A 491 58.96 26.08 6.12
N SER A 492 60.18 26.50 6.42
CA SER A 492 60.79 27.72 5.89
C SER A 492 61.55 27.46 4.59
N GLN A 493 61.47 28.40 3.64
CA GLN A 493 62.18 28.40 2.37
C GLN A 493 62.61 29.81 2.00
N TRP A 494 63.64 29.94 1.18
CA TRP A 494 64.09 31.21 0.64
C TRP A 494 63.99 31.17 -0.88
N TYR A 495 63.52 32.25 -1.49
CA TYR A 495 63.28 32.35 -2.93
C TYR A 495 64.01 33.53 -3.54
N ARG A 496 64.43 33.39 -4.79
CA ARG A 496 64.87 34.49 -5.64
C ARG A 496 64.32 34.28 -7.04
N ALA A 497 64.13 35.36 -7.77
CA ALA A 497 63.58 35.33 -9.11
C ALA A 497 64.45 36.13 -10.09
N ARG A 498 64.38 35.80 -11.38
CA ARG A 498 64.91 36.64 -12.46
C ARG A 498 64.03 36.53 -13.70
N LEU A 499 64.07 37.54 -14.57
CA LEU A 499 63.36 37.49 -15.84
C LEU A 499 64.24 36.87 -16.92
N VAL A 500 63.63 36.06 -17.78
CA VAL A 500 64.26 35.51 -18.98
C VAL A 500 63.44 35.94 -20.19
N ASP A 501 64.10 36.50 -21.21
CA ASP A 501 63.42 36.93 -22.44
C ASP A 501 63.10 35.78 -23.39
N ARG A 502 62.36 36.08 -24.47
CA ARG A 502 61.93 35.12 -25.49
C ARG A 502 63.06 34.50 -26.32
N ILE A 503 64.29 34.99 -26.18
CA ILE A 503 65.45 34.49 -26.91
C ILE A 503 66.53 33.89 -25.99
N GLY A 504 66.25 33.85 -24.67
CA GLY A 504 67.07 33.15 -23.68
C GLY A 504 68.08 34.03 -22.93
N ASN A 505 68.07 35.35 -23.08
CA ASN A 505 68.89 36.21 -22.21
C ASN A 505 68.29 36.27 -20.81
N THR A 506 69.16 36.29 -19.81
CA THR A 506 68.76 36.33 -18.40
C THR A 506 69.03 37.70 -17.80
N GLY A 507 68.06 38.22 -17.05
CA GLY A 507 68.23 39.39 -16.18
C GLY A 507 68.98 39.05 -14.88
N ASP A 508 69.19 40.06 -14.05
CA ASP A 508 69.80 39.89 -12.73
C ASP A 508 68.82 39.21 -11.75
N TRP A 509 69.35 38.61 -10.70
CA TRP A 509 68.56 37.99 -9.62
C TRP A 509 68.01 39.06 -8.67
N THR A 510 66.80 38.85 -8.16
CA THR A 510 66.28 39.58 -6.99
C THR A 510 67.10 39.30 -5.74
N GLU A 511 66.91 40.14 -4.72
CA GLU A 511 67.21 39.73 -3.35
C GLU A 511 66.38 38.49 -2.94
N TRP A 512 66.87 37.79 -1.92
CA TRP A 512 66.20 36.60 -1.40
C TRP A 512 64.98 36.98 -0.55
N ALA A 513 63.80 36.47 -0.91
CA ALA A 513 62.59 36.55 -0.10
C ALA A 513 62.45 35.28 0.75
N ALA A 514 62.26 35.41 2.06
CA ALA A 514 61.95 34.29 2.94
C ALA A 514 60.44 34.06 3.00
N GLY A 515 60.01 32.79 3.02
CA GLY A 515 58.62 32.41 3.25
C GLY A 515 58.53 31.16 4.13
N GLN A 516 57.36 30.94 4.72
CA GLN A 516 57.08 29.81 5.59
C GLN A 516 55.65 29.30 5.36
N SER A 517 55.42 28.00 5.31
CA SER A 517 54.03 27.52 5.46
C SER A 517 53.54 27.84 6.87
N SER A 518 52.25 28.13 7.07
CA SER A 518 51.71 28.48 8.39
C SER A 518 52.25 27.54 9.48
N SER A 519 52.66 28.09 10.62
CA SER A 519 53.05 27.30 11.80
C SER A 519 51.97 27.31 12.89
N LYS A 520 50.83 27.97 12.64
CA LYS A 520 49.75 28.12 13.61
C LYS A 520 48.82 26.91 13.53
N ALA A 521 48.73 26.15 14.62
CA ALA A 521 47.89 24.96 14.66
C ALA A 521 46.39 25.24 14.39
N SER A 522 45.89 26.43 14.77
CA SER A 522 44.51 26.86 14.49
C SER A 522 44.18 26.80 13.00
N ASP A 523 45.05 27.33 12.15
CA ASP A 523 44.79 27.45 10.72
C ASP A 523 44.64 26.05 10.06
N TYR A 524 45.39 25.06 10.57
CA TYR A 524 45.28 23.67 10.13
C TYR A 524 43.99 23.01 10.64
N LEU A 525 43.65 23.22 11.92
CA LEU A 525 42.47 22.63 12.54
C LEU A 525 41.18 23.16 11.93
N ASP A 526 41.14 24.45 11.62
CA ASP A 526 40.00 25.09 10.96
C ASP A 526 39.79 24.50 9.55
N MET A 527 40.86 24.41 8.74
CA MET A 527 40.78 23.80 7.40
C MET A 527 40.36 22.32 7.45
N ILE A 528 40.86 21.56 8.42
CA ILE A 528 40.46 20.16 8.63
C ILE A 528 38.99 20.08 9.06
N GLY A 529 38.55 20.95 9.96
CA GLY A 529 37.16 21.07 10.40
C GLY A 529 36.23 21.34 9.23
N ASP A 530 36.50 22.40 8.46
CA ASP A 530 35.74 22.76 7.26
C ASP A 530 35.70 21.60 6.27
N THR A 531 36.84 20.95 6.02
CA THR A 531 36.91 19.80 5.09
C THR A 531 36.06 18.63 5.60
N LEU A 532 36.10 18.33 6.90
CA LEU A 532 35.32 17.27 7.53
C LEU A 532 33.81 17.58 7.42
N GLU A 533 33.41 18.82 7.71
CA GLU A 533 32.02 19.27 7.61
C GLU A 533 31.47 19.17 6.18
N GLN A 534 32.33 19.32 5.17
CA GLN A 534 31.93 19.14 3.78
C GLN A 534 31.75 17.68 3.35
N THR A 535 32.26 16.70 4.11
CA THR A 535 32.12 15.29 3.77
C THR A 535 30.67 14.80 3.85
N GLU A 536 30.29 13.88 2.96
CA GLU A 536 28.97 13.24 3.02
C GLU A 536 28.76 12.50 4.35
N GLY A 537 29.80 11.86 4.89
CA GLY A 537 29.70 11.17 6.18
C GLY A 537 29.32 12.09 7.33
N TYR A 538 29.93 13.27 7.44
CA TYR A 538 29.57 14.25 8.46
C TYR A 538 28.14 14.77 8.26
N LYS A 539 27.77 15.15 7.03
CA LYS A 539 26.43 15.66 6.72
C LYS A 539 25.34 14.62 6.99
N ASN A 540 25.57 13.37 6.62
CA ASN A 540 24.66 12.27 6.88
C ASN A 540 24.52 12.04 8.39
N LEU A 541 25.61 12.01 9.16
CA LEU A 541 25.53 11.89 10.62
C LEU A 541 24.73 13.02 11.27
N VAL A 542 24.91 14.26 10.81
CA VAL A 542 24.13 15.40 11.31
C VAL A 542 22.65 15.25 10.96
N SER A 543 22.33 14.80 9.74
CA SER A 543 20.95 14.51 9.32
C SER A 543 20.34 13.39 10.16
N ASP A 544 21.03 12.26 10.29
CA ASP A 544 20.58 11.09 11.05
C ASP A 544 20.30 11.46 12.53
N ILE A 545 21.12 12.33 13.12
CA ILE A 545 20.89 12.85 14.48
C ILE A 545 19.64 13.72 14.56
N ALA A 546 19.40 14.57 13.54
CA ALA A 546 18.21 15.40 13.49
C ALA A 546 16.95 14.54 13.32
N ASP A 547 16.97 13.60 12.39
CA ASP A 547 15.89 12.65 12.12
C ASP A 547 15.58 11.80 13.36
N LEU A 548 16.61 11.26 14.02
CA LEU A 548 16.44 10.53 15.29
C LEU A 548 15.82 11.43 16.38
N GLY A 549 16.15 12.72 16.39
CA GLY A 549 15.56 13.71 17.27
C GLY A 549 14.05 13.86 17.05
N GLU A 550 13.61 13.91 15.79
CA GLU A 550 12.19 13.96 15.42
C GLU A 550 11.47 12.66 15.78
N ASP A 551 12.06 11.51 15.46
CA ASP A 551 11.52 10.18 15.81
C ASP A 551 11.32 10.03 17.32
N ILE A 552 12.28 10.49 18.12
CA ILE A 552 12.17 10.47 19.59
C ILE A 552 11.02 11.35 20.08
N GLN A 553 10.79 12.51 19.46
CA GLN A 553 9.67 13.37 19.84
C GLN A 553 8.33 12.73 19.45
N SER A 554 8.22 12.16 18.24
CA SER A 554 7.03 11.41 17.83
C SER A 554 6.72 10.27 18.80
N ALA A 555 7.73 9.49 19.19
CA ALA A 555 7.55 8.41 20.15
C ALA A 555 7.08 8.92 21.53
N ARG A 556 7.55 10.09 21.99
CA ARG A 556 7.05 10.71 23.23
C ARG A 556 5.62 11.17 23.12
N ASP A 557 5.23 11.74 21.97
CA ASP A 557 3.85 12.17 21.71
C ASP A 557 2.90 10.96 21.69
N ASP A 558 3.30 9.88 21.02
CA ASP A 558 2.56 8.61 21.01
C ASP A 558 2.43 8.02 22.42
N ILE A 559 3.51 7.99 23.20
CA ILE A 559 3.48 7.55 24.60
C ILE A 559 2.51 8.41 25.42
N THR A 560 2.50 9.72 25.20
CA THR A 560 1.61 10.65 25.91
C THR A 560 0.14 10.42 25.53
N ALA A 561 -0.14 10.19 24.25
CA ALA A 561 -1.48 9.86 23.75
C ALA A 561 -1.98 8.54 24.35
N VAL A 562 -1.18 7.47 24.28
CA VAL A 562 -1.52 6.16 24.85
C VAL A 562 -1.72 6.24 26.36
N THR A 563 -0.90 7.02 27.07
CA THR A 563 -1.04 7.22 28.52
C THR A 563 -2.35 7.93 28.85
N THR A 564 -2.73 8.94 28.06
CA THR A 564 -3.98 9.69 28.22
C THR A 564 -5.20 8.80 27.94
N GLU A 565 -5.17 8.05 26.85
CA GLU A 565 -6.24 7.10 26.48
C GLU A 565 -6.38 5.98 27.52
N SER A 566 -5.27 5.45 28.03
CA SER A 566 -5.26 4.45 29.09
C SER A 566 -5.88 4.99 30.38
N ALA A 567 -5.58 6.24 30.74
CA ALA A 567 -6.18 6.90 31.90
C ALA A 567 -7.70 7.10 31.72
N ALA A 568 -8.13 7.54 30.53
CA ALA A 568 -9.55 7.69 30.20
C ALA A 568 -10.29 6.34 30.22
N THR A 569 -9.70 5.30 29.62
CA THR A 569 -10.26 3.93 29.62
C THR A 569 -10.39 3.39 31.03
N LYS A 570 -9.37 3.58 31.88
CA LYS A 570 -9.41 3.17 33.28
C LYS A 570 -10.52 3.89 34.05
N ALA A 571 -10.72 5.18 33.82
CA ALA A 571 -11.79 5.96 34.43
C ALA A 571 -13.17 5.47 33.96
N GLY A 572 -13.33 5.24 32.65
CA GLY A 572 -14.55 4.69 32.06
C GLY A 572 -14.92 3.31 32.62
N LEU A 573 -13.94 2.40 32.73
CA LEU A 573 -14.16 1.08 33.31
C LEU A 573 -14.53 1.14 34.80
N ALA A 574 -13.91 2.04 35.57
CA ALA A 574 -14.26 2.24 36.97
C ALA A 574 -15.71 2.73 37.15
N GLN A 575 -16.15 3.64 36.27
CA GLN A 575 -17.53 4.10 36.23
C GLN A 575 -18.48 2.97 35.84
N GLU A 576 -18.17 2.22 34.78
CA GLU A 576 -18.99 1.10 34.33
C GLU A 576 -19.16 0.01 35.42
N VAL A 577 -18.08 -0.33 36.13
CA VAL A 577 -18.15 -1.27 37.26
C VAL A 577 -19.07 -0.75 38.35
N THR A 578 -19.05 0.56 38.63
CA THR A 578 -19.93 1.19 39.63
C THR A 578 -21.39 1.13 39.17
N ASP A 579 -21.67 1.46 37.91
CA ASP A 579 -23.00 1.44 37.33
C ASP A 579 -23.58 0.01 37.29
N ARG A 580 -22.79 -0.98 36.87
CA ARG A 580 -23.20 -2.40 36.87
C ARG A 580 -23.48 -2.91 38.28
N LYS A 581 -22.65 -2.56 39.28
CA LYS A 581 -22.92 -2.91 40.69
C LYS A 581 -24.24 -2.32 41.17
N LYS A 582 -24.50 -1.06 40.82
CA LYS A 582 -25.76 -0.40 41.17
C LYS A 582 -26.95 -1.09 40.50
N ALA A 583 -26.89 -1.34 39.20
CA ALA A 583 -27.94 -2.00 38.44
C ALA A 583 -28.26 -3.40 39.00
N ILE A 584 -27.24 -4.20 39.33
CA ILE A 584 -27.43 -5.51 39.96
C ILE A 584 -28.10 -5.38 41.33
N THR A 585 -27.70 -4.38 42.13
CA THR A 585 -28.28 -4.15 43.46
C THR A 585 -29.74 -3.71 43.36
N ASP A 586 -30.05 -2.79 42.44
CA ASP A 586 -31.40 -2.31 42.18
C ASP A 586 -32.31 -3.46 41.70
N GLU A 587 -31.83 -4.28 40.76
CA GLU A 587 -32.57 -5.45 40.25
C GLU A 587 -32.79 -6.50 41.34
N ALA A 588 -31.78 -6.78 42.17
CA ALA A 588 -31.91 -7.70 43.30
C ALA A 588 -32.97 -7.21 44.30
N ALA A 589 -33.00 -5.90 44.59
CA ALA A 589 -34.01 -5.28 45.44
C ALA A 589 -35.41 -5.39 44.80
N ALA A 590 -35.53 -5.12 43.50
CA ALA A 590 -36.81 -5.22 42.77
C ALA A 590 -37.36 -6.66 42.78
N ARG A 591 -36.52 -7.66 42.50
CA ARG A 591 -36.91 -9.08 42.56
C ARG A 591 -37.27 -9.51 43.98
N GLY A 592 -36.51 -9.07 44.98
CA GLY A 592 -36.83 -9.32 46.39
C GLY A 592 -38.20 -8.78 46.77
N GLN A 593 -38.53 -7.56 46.31
CA GLN A 593 -39.84 -6.97 46.55
C GLN A 593 -40.96 -7.70 45.81
N ALA A 594 -40.75 -8.11 44.55
CA ALA A 594 -41.72 -8.86 43.78
C ALA A 594 -42.06 -10.21 44.44
N LEU A 595 -41.04 -10.96 44.89
CA LEU A 595 -41.23 -12.22 45.61
C LEU A 595 -41.96 -12.02 46.95
N LEU A 596 -41.68 -10.92 47.66
CA LEU A 596 -42.40 -10.59 48.88
C LEU A 596 -43.87 -10.29 48.61
N THR A 597 -44.18 -9.55 47.55
CA THR A 597 -45.55 -9.29 47.12
C THR A 597 -46.28 -10.59 46.77
N GLU A 598 -45.69 -11.45 45.92
CA GLU A 598 -46.28 -12.74 45.54
C GLU A 598 -46.49 -13.64 46.77
N LYS A 599 -45.52 -13.68 47.69
CA LYS A 599 -45.65 -14.42 48.96
C LYS A 599 -46.87 -13.93 49.74
N ASN A 600 -47.04 -12.62 49.87
CA ASN A 600 -48.15 -12.03 50.62
C ASN A 600 -49.50 -12.33 49.95
N GLU A 601 -49.57 -12.28 48.61
CA GLU A 601 -50.76 -12.68 47.84
C GLU A 601 -51.11 -14.15 48.07
N ARG A 602 -50.14 -15.06 47.95
CA ARG A 602 -50.34 -16.50 48.22
C ARG A 602 -50.79 -16.76 49.66
N VAL A 603 -50.25 -16.03 50.63
CA VAL A 603 -50.69 -16.13 52.04
C VAL A 603 -52.16 -15.71 52.19
N ALA A 604 -52.57 -14.64 51.51
CA ALA A 604 -53.97 -14.20 51.51
C ALA A 604 -54.89 -15.26 50.85
N ASP A 605 -54.49 -15.82 49.71
CA ASP A 605 -55.23 -16.88 49.02
C ASP A 605 -55.40 -18.13 49.90
N ILE A 606 -54.33 -18.57 50.57
CA ILE A 606 -54.39 -19.69 51.52
C ILE A 606 -55.38 -19.40 52.66
N SER A 607 -55.38 -18.18 53.18
CA SER A 607 -56.34 -17.78 54.21
C SER A 607 -57.78 -17.85 53.71
N ASN A 608 -58.05 -17.38 52.49
CA ASN A 608 -59.36 -17.43 51.86
C ASN A 608 -59.84 -18.89 51.64
N VAL A 609 -58.95 -19.76 51.17
CA VAL A 609 -59.22 -21.19 51.00
C VAL A 609 -59.55 -21.84 52.36
N ASN A 610 -58.76 -21.56 53.40
CA ASN A 610 -59.03 -22.08 54.75
C ASN A 610 -60.40 -21.64 55.28
N GLN A 611 -60.77 -20.37 55.08
CA GLN A 611 -62.08 -19.86 55.49
C GLN A 611 -63.23 -20.52 54.70
N THR A 612 -63.02 -20.77 53.41
CA THR A 612 -63.98 -21.49 52.56
C THR A 612 -64.19 -22.91 53.07
N ILE A 613 -63.11 -23.65 53.34
CA ILE A 613 -63.16 -25.02 53.89
C ILE A 613 -63.93 -25.06 55.22
N GLN A 614 -63.67 -24.10 56.12
CA GLN A 614 -64.39 -24.00 57.40
C GLN A 614 -65.89 -23.79 57.17
N THR A 615 -66.25 -22.83 56.30
CA THR A 615 -67.66 -22.53 55.99
C THR A 615 -68.39 -23.74 55.40
N THR A 616 -67.74 -24.46 54.47
CA THR A 616 -68.30 -25.68 53.89
C THR A 616 -68.47 -26.78 54.94
N SER A 617 -67.48 -26.96 55.82
CA SER A 617 -67.55 -27.94 56.92
C SER A 617 -68.69 -27.65 57.89
N ASP A 618 -68.89 -26.38 58.25
CA ASP A 618 -69.98 -25.96 59.12
C ASP A 618 -71.35 -26.18 58.48
N SER A 619 -71.51 -25.83 57.19
CA SER A 619 -72.74 -26.07 56.43
C SER A 619 -73.08 -27.57 56.38
N LEU A 620 -72.07 -28.41 56.18
CA LEU A 620 -72.21 -29.85 56.12
C LEU A 620 -72.61 -30.45 57.48
N ALA A 621 -72.03 -29.95 58.57
CA ALA A 621 -72.41 -30.35 59.93
C ALA A 621 -73.89 -30.03 60.22
N GLN A 622 -74.40 -28.88 59.74
CA GLN A 622 -75.80 -28.51 59.87
C GLN A 622 -76.74 -29.45 59.09
N GLN A 623 -76.37 -29.87 57.88
CA GLN A 623 -77.17 -30.81 57.08
C GLN A 623 -77.30 -32.18 57.76
N ILE A 624 -76.20 -32.72 58.30
CA ILE A 624 -76.22 -34.00 59.04
C ILE A 624 -77.16 -33.93 60.24
N ALA A 625 -77.12 -32.84 61.01
CA ALA A 625 -77.97 -32.66 62.19
C ALA A 625 -79.47 -32.67 61.82
N GLN A 626 -79.84 -32.08 60.68
CA GLN A 626 -81.23 -32.07 60.20
C GLN A 626 -81.72 -33.45 59.75
N ILE A 627 -80.89 -34.23 59.07
CA ILE A 627 -81.25 -35.59 58.62
C ILE A 627 -81.47 -36.52 59.83
N SER A 628 -80.61 -36.43 60.85
CA SER A 628 -80.74 -37.24 62.07
C SER A 628 -82.05 -36.97 62.82
N ALA A 629 -82.62 -35.77 62.73
CA ALA A 629 -83.84 -35.40 63.43
C ALA A 629 -85.14 -35.96 62.79
N GLY A 630 -85.08 -36.53 61.57
CA GLY A 630 -86.26 -36.95 60.80
C GLY A 630 -86.77 -38.39 60.98
N THR A 631 -86.33 -39.16 61.98
CA THR A 631 -86.51 -40.63 62.04
C THR A 631 -87.40 -41.17 63.18
N GLY A 632 -88.64 -40.66 63.33
CA GLY A 632 -89.65 -41.24 64.24
C GLY A 632 -90.53 -42.33 63.57
N SER A 633 -90.73 -43.48 64.23
CA SER A 633 -91.43 -44.70 63.75
C SER A 633 -92.77 -44.49 63.00
N GLN A 634 -92.94 -45.10 61.82
CA GLN A 634 -94.10 -44.94 60.92
C GLN A 634 -95.22 -46.00 61.18
N PHE A 635 -96.49 -45.56 61.31
CA PHE A 635 -97.67 -46.36 61.68
C PHE A 635 -98.68 -46.48 60.51
N ASP A 636 -99.26 -47.66 60.26
CA ASP A 636 -100.24 -47.96 59.19
C ASP A 636 -101.67 -48.10 59.77
N PRO A 637 -102.53 -47.05 59.72
CA PRO A 637 -103.86 -47.05 60.32
C PRO A 637 -104.91 -47.77 59.43
N ALA A 638 -105.64 -48.73 60.01
CA ALA A 638 -106.85 -49.32 59.42
C ALA A 638 -108.09 -48.43 59.58
N LYS A 639 -108.22 -47.78 60.75
CA LYS A 639 -109.27 -46.80 61.06
C LYS A 639 -108.66 -45.70 61.91
N ILE A 640 -109.08 -44.46 61.66
CA ILE A 640 -108.70 -43.31 62.46
C ILE A 640 -109.92 -42.40 62.65
N TRP A 641 -110.02 -41.82 63.83
CA TRP A 641 -111.04 -40.85 64.23
C TRP A 641 -110.33 -39.63 64.77
N TYR A 642 -110.74 -38.43 64.32
CA TYR A 642 -110.06 -37.16 64.63
C TYR A 642 -110.89 -36.22 65.51
N PHE A 643 -112.20 -36.46 65.67
CA PHE A 643 -113.09 -35.74 66.58
C PHE A 643 -113.20 -34.22 66.39
N ASP A 644 -112.67 -33.67 65.29
CA ASP A 644 -112.55 -32.23 65.02
C ASP A 644 -113.85 -31.44 65.21
N SER A 645 -115.01 -32.05 64.92
CA SER A 645 -116.31 -31.36 64.98
C SER A 645 -117.50 -32.20 65.47
N THR A 646 -117.40 -33.53 65.48
CA THR A 646 -118.47 -34.42 65.96
C THR A 646 -117.88 -35.60 66.71
N VAL A 647 -118.69 -36.32 67.49
CA VAL A 647 -118.25 -37.53 68.21
C VAL A 647 -118.04 -38.75 67.29
N GLU A 648 -118.22 -38.61 65.97
CA GLU A 648 -117.95 -39.64 64.95
C GLU A 648 -118.55 -41.03 65.25
N GLY A 649 -119.75 -41.06 65.83
CA GLY A 649 -120.49 -42.28 66.19
C GLY A 649 -120.02 -42.96 67.48
N TRP A 650 -119.07 -42.36 68.20
CA TRP A 650 -118.66 -42.85 69.51
C TRP A 650 -119.78 -42.63 70.54
N THR A 651 -119.98 -43.63 71.39
CA THR A 651 -120.99 -43.64 72.46
C THR A 651 -120.29 -43.66 73.82
N GLY A 652 -120.99 -43.39 74.92
CA GLY A 652 -120.39 -43.42 76.25
C GLY A 652 -121.36 -43.80 77.36
N ASN A 653 -120.85 -43.90 78.58
CA ASN A 653 -121.69 -43.99 79.78
C ASN A 653 -122.27 -42.61 80.12
N GLY A 654 -123.36 -42.28 79.42
CA GLY A 654 -123.79 -40.89 79.21
C GLY A 654 -123.25 -40.35 77.89
N THR A 655 -123.88 -39.30 77.35
CA THR A 655 -123.55 -38.77 76.02
C THR A 655 -122.18 -38.05 76.01
N PRO A 656 -121.18 -38.51 75.25
CA PRO A 656 -119.89 -37.82 75.11
C PRO A 656 -120.07 -36.46 74.41
N THR A 657 -119.18 -35.51 74.68
CA THR A 657 -119.20 -34.17 74.07
C THR A 657 -117.87 -33.86 73.38
N ILE A 658 -117.87 -32.89 72.45
CA ILE A 658 -116.64 -32.36 71.87
C ILE A 658 -116.24 -31.10 72.63
N VAL A 659 -114.98 -31.01 73.04
CA VAL A 659 -114.37 -29.85 73.68
C VAL A 659 -113.10 -29.53 72.91
N ASP A 660 -113.05 -28.36 72.27
CA ASP A 660 -111.90 -27.88 71.48
C ASP A 660 -111.40 -28.86 70.40
N GLY A 661 -112.32 -29.58 69.75
CA GLY A 661 -112.00 -30.59 68.72
C GLY A 661 -111.61 -31.97 69.28
N TRP A 662 -111.71 -32.17 70.60
CA TRP A 662 -111.34 -33.42 71.26
C TRP A 662 -112.59 -34.05 71.88
N ILE A 663 -112.71 -35.37 71.81
CA ILE A 663 -113.83 -36.06 72.46
C ILE A 663 -113.61 -36.15 73.98
N ARG A 664 -114.66 -35.82 74.72
CA ARG A 664 -114.72 -35.88 76.18
C ARG A 664 -115.77 -36.91 76.62
N PRO A 665 -115.39 -37.94 77.40
CA PRO A 665 -116.36 -38.81 78.08
C PRO A 665 -117.31 -38.02 78.99
N ALA A 666 -118.56 -38.47 79.14
CA ALA A 666 -119.49 -37.85 80.08
C ALA A 666 -119.00 -38.01 81.54
N ASN A 667 -119.38 -37.07 82.41
CA ASN A 667 -119.04 -37.17 83.84
C ASN A 667 -119.80 -38.34 84.48
N HIS A 668 -119.07 -39.21 85.18
CA HIS A 668 -119.63 -40.37 85.85
C HIS A 668 -118.85 -40.66 87.14
N ALA A 669 -119.56 -41.01 88.21
CA ALA A 669 -118.96 -41.16 89.54
C ALA A 669 -118.03 -42.37 89.68
N THR A 670 -118.24 -43.42 88.87
CA THR A 670 -117.56 -44.72 89.04
C THR A 670 -117.12 -45.43 87.76
N ASP A 671 -117.50 -44.95 86.57
CA ASP A 671 -117.27 -45.67 85.30
C ASP A 671 -117.46 -44.79 84.04
N PRO A 672 -116.67 -43.71 83.88
CA PRO A 672 -116.72 -42.88 82.67
C PRO A 672 -115.96 -43.55 81.51
N TRP A 673 -116.65 -43.85 80.42
CA TRP A 673 -116.03 -44.45 79.22
C TRP A 673 -116.62 -43.91 77.92
N VAL A 674 -115.83 -44.08 76.85
CA VAL A 674 -116.28 -43.88 75.46
C VAL A 674 -115.98 -45.13 74.64
N ALA A 675 -116.94 -45.55 73.82
CA ALA A 675 -116.85 -46.71 72.96
C ALA A 675 -116.90 -46.28 71.49
N SER A 676 -116.01 -46.85 70.68
CA SER A 676 -115.99 -46.74 69.22
C SER A 676 -117.35 -47.11 68.61
N PRO A 677 -117.69 -46.74 67.36
CA PRO A 677 -118.95 -47.15 66.74
C PRO A 677 -119.11 -48.69 66.70
N GLY A 678 -120.35 -49.18 66.82
CA GLY A 678 -120.63 -50.61 66.66
C GLY A 678 -120.33 -51.10 65.24
N SER A 679 -119.84 -52.34 65.11
CA SER A 679 -119.47 -53.01 63.85
C SER A 679 -118.29 -52.37 63.11
N LEU A 680 -117.12 -52.33 63.76
CA LEU A 680 -115.88 -51.80 63.20
C LEU A 680 -115.40 -52.49 61.92
N GLY A 681 -115.73 -53.77 61.73
CA GLY A 681 -115.36 -54.54 60.54
C GLY A 681 -113.86 -54.76 60.36
N VAL A 682 -113.06 -54.59 61.43
CA VAL A 682 -111.60 -54.75 61.39
C VAL A 682 -111.21 -56.17 61.81
N ASN A 683 -110.30 -56.78 61.04
CA ASN A 683 -109.71 -58.07 61.36
C ASN A 683 -108.80 -57.94 62.60
N SER A 684 -109.19 -58.59 63.69
CA SER A 684 -108.55 -58.53 65.00
C SER A 684 -107.13 -59.13 65.02
N SER A 685 -106.81 -60.10 64.16
CA SER A 685 -105.49 -60.74 64.14
C SER A 685 -104.43 -59.87 63.46
N SER A 686 -104.83 -59.00 62.53
CA SER A 686 -103.91 -58.19 61.70
C SER A 686 -103.66 -56.80 62.26
N TYR A 687 -104.66 -56.23 62.93
CA TYR A 687 -104.59 -54.91 63.54
C TYR A 687 -104.77 -55.08 65.03
N ARG A 688 -103.67 -54.96 65.78
CA ARG A 688 -103.58 -55.19 67.24
C ARG A 688 -102.95 -54.01 67.97
N PHE A 689 -102.94 -52.85 67.31
CA PHE A 689 -102.31 -51.65 67.81
C PHE A 689 -103.31 -50.50 67.80
N VAL A 690 -103.61 -49.93 68.96
CA VAL A 690 -104.37 -48.68 69.06
C VAL A 690 -103.44 -47.60 69.53
N LYS A 691 -103.31 -46.55 68.72
CA LYS A 691 -102.59 -45.33 69.07
C LYS A 691 -103.59 -44.22 69.28
N MET A 692 -103.36 -43.37 70.25
CA MET A 692 -104.19 -42.19 70.43
C MET A 692 -103.37 -41.06 71.02
N ARG A 693 -103.90 -39.85 70.91
CA ARG A 693 -103.36 -38.70 71.62
C ARG A 693 -104.38 -38.22 72.64
N ILE A 694 -103.92 -38.05 73.87
CA ILE A 694 -104.76 -37.66 75.00
C ILE A 694 -104.21 -36.43 75.70
N ARG A 695 -105.09 -35.73 76.40
CA ARG A 695 -104.75 -34.58 77.23
C ARG A 695 -105.44 -34.71 78.56
N LYS A 696 -104.69 -34.50 79.63
CA LYS A 696 -105.22 -34.51 80.99
C LYS A 696 -105.51 -33.09 81.49
N PHE A 697 -106.64 -32.92 82.14
CA PHE A 697 -107.04 -31.68 82.82
C PHE A 697 -107.30 -31.96 84.29
N GLY A 698 -106.67 -31.19 85.18
CA GLY A 698 -106.70 -31.45 86.62
C GLY A 698 -105.83 -32.66 87.01
N ALA A 699 -106.32 -33.45 87.97
CA ALA A 699 -105.68 -34.69 88.43
C ALA A 699 -106.67 -35.88 88.39
N PRO A 700 -107.21 -36.26 87.21
CA PRO A 700 -108.06 -37.43 87.06
C PRO A 700 -107.27 -38.71 87.41
N GLY A 701 -107.92 -39.66 88.07
CA GLY A 701 -107.30 -40.95 88.38
C GLY A 701 -107.08 -41.75 87.10
N TRP A 702 -105.88 -42.28 86.88
CA TRP A 702 -105.59 -43.10 85.70
C TRP A 702 -106.11 -44.54 85.87
N ALA A 703 -106.99 -44.96 84.95
CA ALA A 703 -107.37 -46.36 84.80
C ALA A 703 -106.69 -47.00 83.57
N GLY A 704 -106.55 -46.25 82.48
CA GLY A 704 -105.78 -46.66 81.29
C GLY A 704 -106.22 -47.99 80.67
N GLN A 705 -107.53 -48.27 80.66
CA GLN A 705 -108.04 -49.56 80.18
C GLN A 705 -108.64 -49.43 78.78
N LEU A 706 -108.35 -50.42 77.94
CA LEU A 706 -109.01 -50.65 76.67
C LEU A 706 -109.76 -51.97 76.77
N ARG A 707 -111.09 -51.94 76.61
CA ARG A 707 -111.93 -53.13 76.61
C ARG A 707 -112.53 -53.39 75.25
N TRP A 708 -112.82 -54.65 74.94
CA TRP A 708 -113.39 -55.02 73.66
C TRP A 708 -114.50 -56.04 73.78
N ARG A 709 -115.34 -56.11 72.75
CA ARG A 709 -116.41 -57.09 72.64
C ARG A 709 -116.65 -57.46 71.18
N GLY A 710 -117.16 -58.67 70.98
CA GLY A 710 -117.85 -59.09 69.77
C GLY A 710 -119.31 -58.63 69.75
N THR A 711 -120.21 -59.53 69.35
CA THR A 711 -121.65 -59.24 69.26
C THR A 711 -122.37 -59.23 70.62
N GLY A 712 -121.73 -59.71 71.70
CA GLY A 712 -122.26 -59.70 73.06
C GLY A 712 -122.11 -58.35 73.81
N GLY A 713 -122.38 -58.35 75.12
CA GLY A 713 -122.10 -57.20 76.02
C GLY A 713 -120.61 -57.07 76.38
N PHE A 714 -120.20 -55.89 76.88
CA PHE A 714 -118.87 -55.74 77.49
C PHE A 714 -118.77 -56.56 78.80
N ASN A 715 -117.61 -57.14 79.06
CA ASN A 715 -117.31 -57.92 80.27
C ASN A 715 -115.91 -57.56 80.82
N ASP A 716 -115.58 -58.09 82.00
CA ASP A 716 -114.30 -57.82 82.68
C ASP A 716 -113.14 -58.73 82.24
N THR A 717 -113.36 -59.65 81.30
CA THR A 717 -112.32 -60.56 80.78
C THR A 717 -111.62 -59.99 79.54
N ASN A 718 -112.34 -59.27 78.69
CA ASN A 718 -111.82 -58.69 77.45
C ASN A 718 -111.29 -57.26 77.67
N MET A 719 -110.16 -57.14 78.36
CA MET A 719 -109.54 -55.87 78.74
C MET A 719 -108.01 -55.89 78.70
N LEU A 720 -107.40 -54.76 78.32
CA LEU A 720 -105.97 -54.48 78.43
C LEU A 720 -105.78 -53.19 79.23
N THR A 721 -104.85 -53.19 80.18
CA THR A 721 -104.50 -52.01 80.97
C THR A 721 -103.06 -51.63 80.73
N ILE A 722 -102.79 -50.33 80.60
CA ILE A 722 -101.44 -49.79 80.40
C ILE A 722 -101.09 -48.76 81.48
N ALA A 723 -99.79 -48.56 81.68
CA ALA A 723 -99.27 -47.55 82.61
C ALA A 723 -99.62 -46.13 82.15
N GLU A 724 -99.70 -45.19 83.08
CA GLU A 724 -99.93 -43.78 82.75
C GLU A 724 -98.76 -43.24 81.90
N PRO A 725 -99.01 -42.59 80.75
CA PRO A 725 -97.94 -42.08 79.91
C PRO A 725 -97.28 -40.84 80.51
N ALA A 726 -96.08 -40.51 80.03
CA ALA A 726 -95.46 -39.21 80.31
C ALA A 726 -96.17 -38.10 79.51
N TYR A 727 -96.62 -37.06 80.20
CA TYR A 727 -97.27 -35.89 79.59
C TYR A 727 -96.26 -34.77 79.38
N ASP A 728 -96.40 -34.04 78.28
CA ASP A 728 -95.64 -32.82 78.03
C ASP A 728 -96.13 -31.64 78.90
N ALA A 729 -95.48 -30.48 78.76
CA ALA A 729 -95.80 -29.28 79.52
C ALA A 729 -97.25 -28.77 79.33
N ASN A 730 -97.94 -29.21 78.26
CA ASN A 730 -99.33 -28.84 77.98
C ASN A 730 -100.34 -29.90 78.48
N GLY A 731 -99.85 -30.92 79.19
CA GLY A 731 -100.64 -32.04 79.67
C GLY A 731 -101.04 -33.02 78.57
N ILE A 732 -100.31 -33.04 77.44
CA ILE A 732 -100.59 -33.90 76.28
C ILE A 732 -99.65 -35.09 76.28
N ALA A 733 -100.17 -36.27 75.95
CA ALA A 733 -99.38 -37.48 75.76
C ALA A 733 -99.88 -38.25 74.54
N THR A 734 -98.98 -39.00 73.92
CA THR A 734 -99.35 -40.05 72.97
C THR A 734 -99.37 -41.38 73.70
N LEU A 735 -100.44 -42.12 73.50
CA LEU A 735 -100.71 -43.38 74.17
C LEU A 735 -100.75 -44.50 73.15
N GLU A 736 -100.14 -45.62 73.49
CA GLU A 736 -100.03 -46.78 72.62
C GLU A 736 -100.50 -48.02 73.38
N PHE A 737 -101.53 -48.67 72.85
CA PHE A 737 -101.93 -50.02 73.21
C PHE A 737 -101.39 -50.94 72.13
N ASP A 738 -100.25 -51.56 72.39
CA ASP A 738 -99.64 -52.54 71.51
C ASP A 738 -100.06 -53.96 71.88
N ASN A 739 -99.92 -54.90 70.94
CA ASN A 739 -100.13 -56.33 71.15
C ASN A 739 -101.48 -56.74 71.77
N ILE A 740 -102.56 -55.99 71.49
CA ILE A 740 -103.87 -56.20 72.12
C ILE A 740 -104.35 -57.66 71.91
N PRO A 741 -104.69 -58.43 72.97
CA PRO A 741 -104.86 -59.88 72.90
C PRO A 741 -106.29 -60.34 72.51
N TRP A 742 -106.93 -59.64 71.58
CA TRP A 742 -108.29 -59.95 71.13
C TRP A 742 -108.38 -61.05 70.05
N LEU A 743 -107.46 -62.02 70.08
CA LEU A 743 -107.31 -63.07 69.05
C LEU A 743 -108.45 -64.10 69.01
N THR A 744 -109.37 -64.06 69.97
CA THR A 744 -110.46 -65.02 70.11
C THR A 744 -111.64 -64.77 69.18
N GLU A 745 -111.66 -63.65 68.45
CA GLU A 745 -112.75 -63.29 67.53
C GLU A 745 -112.22 -63.02 66.12
N THR A 746 -112.90 -63.46 65.06
CA THR A 746 -112.46 -63.25 63.67
C THR A 746 -112.60 -61.81 63.19
N THR A 747 -113.55 -61.06 63.76
CA THR A 747 -113.83 -59.67 63.40
C THR A 747 -114.22 -58.88 64.64
N MET A 748 -113.48 -57.80 64.92
CA MET A 748 -113.75 -56.94 66.08
C MET A 748 -115.06 -56.17 65.88
N ASN A 749 -115.99 -56.24 66.84
CA ASN A 749 -117.24 -55.48 66.74
C ASN A 749 -117.08 -54.06 67.31
N GLN A 750 -116.59 -53.92 68.54
CA GLN A 750 -116.45 -52.62 69.20
C GLN A 750 -115.39 -52.68 70.31
N PHE A 751 -114.60 -51.62 70.45
CA PHE A 751 -113.77 -51.39 71.64
C PHE A 751 -114.20 -50.12 72.38
N ARG A 752 -113.94 -50.09 73.68
CA ARG A 752 -114.16 -48.93 74.55
C ARG A 752 -112.89 -48.56 75.30
N LEU A 753 -112.80 -47.28 75.63
CA LEU A 753 -111.70 -46.64 76.32
C LEU A 753 -112.20 -46.17 77.69
N ASP A 754 -111.62 -46.75 78.73
CA ASP A 754 -111.87 -46.44 80.14
C ASP A 754 -110.59 -45.79 80.71
N LEU A 755 -110.41 -44.49 80.43
CA LEU A 755 -109.17 -43.78 80.83
C LEU A 755 -109.13 -43.43 82.32
N SER A 756 -110.29 -43.32 82.98
CA SER A 756 -110.41 -42.99 84.41
C SER A 756 -111.49 -43.82 85.09
N ALA A 757 -111.34 -44.08 86.39
CA ALA A 757 -112.36 -44.72 87.23
C ALA A 757 -113.46 -43.74 87.69
N LYS A 758 -113.24 -42.43 87.60
CA LYS A 758 -114.22 -41.38 87.93
C LYS A 758 -113.92 -40.09 87.17
N GLN A 759 -114.93 -39.36 86.73
CA GLN A 759 -114.75 -38.12 85.97
C GLN A 759 -115.78 -37.07 86.39
N ASP A 760 -115.29 -35.85 86.62
CA ASP A 760 -116.10 -34.69 86.99
C ASP A 760 -115.75 -33.46 86.14
N ALA A 761 -116.30 -32.29 86.51
CA ALA A 761 -116.10 -31.07 85.75
C ALA A 761 -114.66 -30.55 85.75
N THR A 762 -113.84 -30.90 86.76
CA THR A 762 -112.48 -30.36 86.97
C THR A 762 -111.37 -31.38 86.73
N ASN A 763 -111.67 -32.68 86.79
CA ASN A 763 -110.72 -33.77 86.59
C ASN A 763 -111.21 -34.71 85.48
N TYR A 764 -110.63 -34.60 84.28
CA TYR A 764 -111.04 -35.38 83.10
C TYR A 764 -109.93 -35.55 82.06
N PHE A 765 -110.12 -36.51 81.16
CA PHE A 765 -109.28 -36.69 79.97
C PHE A 765 -110.04 -36.26 78.70
N LEU A 766 -109.30 -35.66 77.77
CA LEU A 766 -109.72 -35.43 76.39
C LEU A 766 -108.93 -36.34 75.46
N ILE A 767 -109.57 -36.78 74.38
CA ILE A 767 -108.94 -37.60 73.34
C ILE A 767 -109.00 -36.85 72.01
N ASP A 768 -107.84 -36.54 71.45
CA ASP A 768 -107.66 -35.77 70.19
C ASP A 768 -108.05 -36.64 69.01
N TRP A 769 -107.39 -37.79 68.91
CA TRP A 769 -107.64 -38.77 67.86
C TRP A 769 -107.33 -40.16 68.37
N VAL A 770 -107.98 -41.15 67.77
CA VAL A 770 -107.73 -42.57 68.02
C VAL A 770 -107.52 -43.25 66.68
N ALA A 771 -106.47 -44.04 66.57
CA ALA A 771 -106.12 -44.79 65.38
C ALA A 771 -105.90 -46.26 65.72
N LEU A 772 -106.56 -47.14 65.00
CA LEU A 772 -106.39 -48.59 65.07
C LEU A 772 -105.59 -49.04 63.84
N GLY A 773 -104.48 -49.75 64.03
CA GLY A 773 -103.51 -50.04 62.96
C GLY A 773 -102.46 -51.09 63.32
N ARG A 774 -101.33 -51.06 62.61
CA ARG A 774 -100.14 -51.94 62.77
C ARG A 774 -98.81 -51.17 62.53
N PRO A 775 -97.68 -51.60 63.13
CA PRO A 775 -96.36 -50.98 62.89
C PRO A 775 -95.67 -51.48 61.60
N THR A 776 -94.86 -50.63 60.94
CA THR A 776 -94.05 -50.97 59.73
C THR A 776 -92.60 -50.43 59.77
N PRO A 777 -91.58 -51.07 59.15
CA PRO A 777 -90.18 -50.58 59.15
C PRO A 777 -89.89 -49.43 58.15
N GLY A 778 -89.09 -48.42 58.52
CA GLY A 778 -88.87 -47.16 57.76
C GLY A 778 -87.49 -46.98 57.06
N ALA A 779 -87.42 -46.06 56.08
CA ALA A 779 -86.42 -45.93 55.00
C ALA A 779 -85.14 -45.08 55.27
N GLY A 780 -84.58 -45.07 56.49
CA GLY A 780 -83.46 -44.17 56.86
C GLY A 780 -82.02 -44.62 56.54
N MET A 781 -81.74 -45.91 56.35
CA MET A 781 -80.36 -46.41 56.25
C MET A 781 -79.70 -46.23 54.87
N ALA A 782 -80.48 -46.23 53.79
CA ALA A 782 -79.94 -46.15 52.43
C ALA A 782 -79.40 -44.75 52.08
N ALA A 783 -80.06 -43.69 52.56
CA ALA A 783 -79.63 -42.32 52.32
C ALA A 783 -78.32 -41.99 53.05
N LEU A 784 -78.15 -42.48 54.29
CA LEU A 784 -76.92 -42.30 55.07
C LEU A 784 -75.72 -43.00 54.43
N GLN A 785 -75.94 -44.19 53.85
CA GLN A 785 -74.90 -44.95 53.18
C GLN A 785 -74.49 -44.33 51.83
N ALA A 786 -75.44 -43.72 51.11
CA ALA A 786 -75.15 -42.97 49.89
C ALA A 786 -74.28 -41.73 50.15
N GLU A 787 -74.60 -40.96 51.19
CA GLU A 787 -73.82 -39.77 51.60
C GLU A 787 -72.41 -40.15 52.06
N THR A 788 -72.26 -41.23 52.83
CA THR A 788 -70.94 -41.73 53.26
C THR A 788 -70.06 -42.10 52.06
N THR A 789 -70.66 -42.69 51.02
CA THR A 789 -69.94 -43.09 49.80
C THR A 789 -69.52 -41.89 48.97
N ALA A 790 -70.35 -40.85 48.89
CA ALA A 790 -70.04 -39.63 48.16
C ALA A 790 -68.83 -38.88 48.73
N ARG A 791 -68.68 -38.84 50.06
CA ARG A 791 -67.53 -38.20 50.71
C ARG A 791 -66.21 -38.91 50.47
N VAL A 792 -66.20 -40.24 50.59
CA VAL A 792 -65.00 -41.05 50.32
C VAL A 792 -64.48 -40.80 48.90
N GLN A 793 -65.40 -40.67 47.92
CA GLN A 793 -65.01 -40.35 46.54
C GLN A 793 -64.50 -38.92 46.37
N GLY A 794 -65.10 -37.94 47.05
CA GLY A 794 -64.65 -36.55 47.03
C GLY A 794 -63.24 -36.37 47.61
N ASP A 795 -63.00 -36.93 48.80
CA ASP A 795 -61.70 -36.83 49.49
C ASP A 795 -60.59 -37.52 48.68
N GLN A 796 -60.90 -38.65 48.03
CA GLN A 796 -59.96 -39.39 47.20
C GLN A 796 -59.63 -38.65 45.89
N ALA A 797 -60.61 -37.93 45.31
CA ALA A 797 -60.39 -37.08 44.15
C ALA A 797 -59.50 -35.87 44.47
N GLU A 798 -59.71 -35.23 45.63
CA GLU A 798 -58.88 -34.09 46.06
C GLU A 798 -57.45 -34.51 46.41
N ALA A 799 -57.27 -35.67 47.08
CA ALA A 799 -55.95 -36.24 47.33
C ALA A 799 -55.18 -36.51 46.02
N THR A 800 -55.86 -37.08 45.01
CA THR A 800 -55.26 -37.34 43.70
C THR A 800 -54.86 -36.04 43.00
N ALA A 801 -55.71 -35.00 43.05
CA ALA A 801 -55.41 -33.70 42.44
C ALA A 801 -54.18 -33.04 43.06
N ARG A 802 -54.01 -33.15 44.39
CA ARG A 802 -52.83 -32.63 45.11
C ARG A 802 -51.55 -33.40 44.80
N GLU A 803 -51.62 -34.73 44.57
CA GLU A 803 -50.46 -35.52 44.14
C GLU A 803 -49.98 -35.17 42.71
N THR A 804 -50.87 -34.72 41.81
CA THR A 804 -50.48 -34.27 40.46
C THR A 804 -49.88 -32.86 40.40
N LEU A 805 -50.00 -32.07 41.46
CA LEU A 805 -49.50 -30.69 41.53
C LEU A 805 -48.16 -30.56 42.28
N ALA A 806 -47.73 -31.61 42.99
CA ALA A 806 -46.40 -31.75 43.58
C ALA A 806 -45.44 -32.42 42.59
#